data_AF-A0A0L0S8F6-F1
#
_entry.id   AF-A0A0L0S8F6-F1
#
_cell.length_a   1.000
_cell.length_b   1.000
_cell.length_c   1.000
_cell.angle_alpha   90.00
_cell.angle_beta   90.00
_cell.angle_gamma   90.00
#
_symmetry.space_group_name_H-M   'P 1'
#
loop_
_entity.id
_entity.type
_entity.pdbx_description
1 polymer ?
#
loop_
_entity_poly.entity_id
_entity_poly.type
_entity_poly.pdbx_seq_one_letter_code
_entity_poly.pdbx_strand_id
1 'polypeptide(L)'
;MSATTPAPAVAGLVNVLRGALQADAAMRSAAEHELAHLRTTVPEFGLLLVQVALTGDQPFEVRQLALLTLKAYTRTNWSSKTEHFEGPEPPLNIKQQIWTAIMDHGLTDANARVRVSSAYVVAKIAHVSWPDEWPDFLPSLLARLQAPHLPAQHGALCVLRDLVRDDLTDQHLPEIVRVILPHLLGVYTSATMPLGMKNRAMAIFRDLVELLYNAKEAHPDLPSVVADMLPAWLDAMAPVLQAPAIVARPAGSDPAWDERATYATFRAKVHAYRAVQTVAAAFFAALKPHARAIVDFAWRDVTALAAVPVDELDVVDENDDSDEGGADPVSGETLVYACIDVLQRVLVKPSVSAAALFQDGFLGTLLPVLVELMRVPEEKATAWREDVNEYIAQELDEDAFGYSLRVAAQDLATAIIDKYDQRAIDPMRQVCVMMLQKFQTDAVRLEAAVALLGQVMAGWDQAAHVIESLMAVPAVTGTTDNIEAQEFLRARVLRLMGQAADELPAAAIDACARFALQSLDATRPVMLVNAMHALVAIVNATHTTAAVKDLVQHPLMHAAGTLVETARADSLVFLLETFVAALRIRPDAAAPHVPDHMARIVRVWQRSVDDPVVTALVVEVVDAMAASPAGLAALVAPAGGAPSTARLLEDMLAAPDAHEPGVVAAAVDMLAAILHRARAANAQAVVAPLVAATYAPLVALALRTDDATTVVAAQAALQAMVGGGHALVLASTAGLAPVVQVAARMMRGDTPEARAIGVGTLVRALVAHGGNDVVAVLTDLVRAVAARLATAQTPSLVQGLVLVIAQLMHDATTYEPTVALLAATPAANGARALDVVLAKWTDAHEVLEGHRDIVLSAHVLAELFARQDPRMANVVVPGRTVAAEVAAANAAGGRRVTRSAAAKANAGVGETGIPVFARILQLLVSELVQADSRLMAAEDELDGEDSEEWDEDDDEDEDGVNAGQFAYLSDVLDAAEEGGDRNDEADDDVDEMIETGSAWTQTVRLEDYLGTTLLHALSQNVWEVQARAPQYLRQDQLDALTRLAQQGPKATAA
;
A
#
# COMPACT_ATOMS: atom_id res chain seq x y z
N MET A 1 -33.43 45.99 0.43
CA MET A 1 -34.28 45.19 1.34
C MET A 1 -35.13 46.12 2.19
N SER A 2 -36.46 46.06 2.11
CA SER A 2 -37.33 46.67 3.13
C SER A 2 -38.36 45.66 3.62
N ALA A 3 -38.55 45.69 4.95
CA ALA A 3 -39.60 45.07 5.76
C ALA A 3 -39.58 43.52 5.91
N THR A 4 -39.03 43.04 7.04
CA THR A 4 -39.82 42.43 8.15
C THR A 4 -39.00 41.96 9.37
N THR A 5 -37.69 42.20 9.49
CA THR A 5 -36.92 41.96 10.73
C THR A 5 -36.55 43.28 11.41
N PRO A 6 -36.71 43.44 12.75
CA PRO A 6 -36.50 44.72 13.40
C PRO A 6 -35.00 45.05 13.41
N ALA A 7 -34.62 46.22 12.88
CA ALA A 7 -33.27 46.81 12.97
C ALA A 7 -32.50 46.58 14.30
N PRO A 8 -33.13 46.54 15.50
CA PRO A 8 -32.44 46.19 16.74
C PRO A 8 -31.83 44.78 16.78
N ALA A 9 -32.41 43.77 16.11
CA ALA A 9 -31.89 42.40 16.13
C ALA A 9 -30.56 42.28 15.36
N VAL A 10 -30.47 42.93 14.20
CA VAL A 10 -29.23 43.03 13.41
C VAL A 10 -28.16 43.79 14.18
N ALA A 11 -28.52 44.91 14.80
CA ALA A 11 -27.59 45.68 15.64
C ALA A 11 -27.09 44.88 16.85
N GLY A 12 -27.96 44.07 17.46
CA GLY A 12 -27.59 43.14 18.54
C GLY A 12 -26.57 42.11 18.09
N LEU A 13 -26.82 41.43 16.96
CA LEU A 13 -25.89 40.43 16.41
C LEU A 13 -24.54 41.04 16.03
N VAL A 14 -24.52 42.25 15.46
CA VAL A 14 -23.26 42.97 15.15
C VAL A 14 -22.42 43.19 16.42
N ASN A 15 -23.04 43.52 17.54
CA ASN A 15 -22.32 43.70 18.81
C ASN A 15 -21.73 42.39 19.32
N VAL A 16 -22.46 41.28 19.21
CA VAL A 16 -21.96 39.94 19.59
C VAL A 16 -20.76 39.55 18.71
N LEU A 17 -20.88 39.71 17.38
CA LEU A 17 -19.78 39.44 16.45
C LEU A 17 -18.55 40.31 16.73
N ARG A 18 -18.73 41.60 17.06
CA ARG A 18 -17.62 42.47 17.49
C ARG A 18 -16.99 42.05 18.80
N GLY A 19 -17.77 41.46 19.72
CA GLY A 19 -17.28 40.85 20.96
C GLY A 19 -16.36 39.65 20.69
N ALA A 20 -16.73 38.80 19.73
CA ALA A 20 -15.92 37.66 19.30
C ALA A 20 -14.59 38.06 18.62
N LEU A 21 -14.49 39.30 18.12
CA LEU A 21 -13.27 39.86 17.52
C LEU A 21 -12.37 40.61 18.53
N GLN A 22 -12.72 40.69 19.81
CA GLN A 22 -11.90 41.38 20.82
C GLN A 22 -10.65 40.59 21.18
N ALA A 23 -9.56 41.26 21.59
CA ALA A 23 -8.36 40.59 22.09
C ALA A 23 -8.55 39.91 23.47
N ASP A 24 -9.53 40.39 24.25
CA ASP A 24 -9.85 39.84 25.57
C ASP A 24 -10.52 38.46 25.46
N ALA A 25 -9.87 37.43 26.01
CA ALA A 25 -10.35 36.06 26.01
C ALA A 25 -11.73 35.90 26.69
N ALA A 26 -12.02 36.66 27.74
CA ALA A 26 -13.31 36.57 28.43
C ALA A 26 -14.45 37.13 27.58
N MET A 27 -14.22 38.26 26.90
CA MET A 27 -15.22 38.85 25.99
C MET A 27 -15.46 37.98 24.76
N ARG A 28 -14.41 37.37 24.19
CA ARG A 28 -14.56 36.41 23.08
C ARG A 28 -15.36 35.18 23.49
N SER A 29 -15.00 34.53 24.59
CA SER A 29 -15.67 33.32 25.05
C SER A 29 -17.16 33.56 25.38
N ALA A 30 -17.48 34.74 25.95
CA ALA A 30 -18.86 35.14 26.18
C ALA A 30 -19.64 35.35 24.87
N ALA A 31 -19.02 35.98 23.86
CA ALA A 31 -19.63 36.19 22.56
C ALA A 31 -19.83 34.88 21.79
N GLU A 32 -18.88 33.95 21.84
CA GLU A 32 -18.98 32.61 21.25
C GLU A 32 -20.13 31.79 21.88
N HIS A 33 -20.28 31.83 23.21
CA HIS A 33 -21.42 31.23 23.90
C HIS A 33 -22.75 31.84 23.44
N GLU A 34 -22.81 33.16 23.30
CA GLU A 34 -24.02 33.84 22.84
C GLU A 34 -24.34 33.47 21.38
N LEU A 35 -23.35 33.35 20.49
CA LEU A 35 -23.56 32.89 19.10
C LEU A 35 -24.09 31.45 19.07
N ALA A 36 -23.54 30.54 19.89
CA ALA A 36 -24.02 29.17 20.01
C ALA A 36 -25.46 29.10 20.55
N HIS A 37 -25.80 29.97 21.50
CA HIS A 37 -27.15 30.10 22.05
C HIS A 37 -28.13 30.66 21.00
N LEU A 38 -27.77 31.73 20.29
CA LEU A 38 -28.62 32.33 19.24
C LEU A 38 -28.88 31.36 18.09
N ARG A 39 -27.87 30.54 17.72
CA ARG A 39 -28.00 29.49 16.70
C ARG A 39 -29.14 28.52 16.98
N THR A 40 -29.35 28.15 18.24
CA THR A 40 -30.37 27.15 18.63
C THR A 40 -31.72 27.77 18.99
N THR A 41 -31.72 29.02 19.46
CA THR A 41 -32.93 29.69 19.99
C THR A 41 -33.63 30.61 19.01
N VAL A 42 -32.94 31.12 17.98
CA VAL A 42 -33.49 32.08 17.02
C VAL A 42 -33.65 31.42 15.64
N PRO A 43 -34.89 31.15 15.18
CA PRO A 43 -35.12 30.51 13.86
C PRO A 43 -34.58 31.33 12.67
N GLU A 44 -34.52 32.66 12.83
CA GLU A 44 -34.05 33.60 11.80
C GLU A 44 -32.53 33.86 11.88
N PHE A 45 -31.79 33.13 12.73
CA PHE A 45 -30.36 33.39 12.97
C PHE A 45 -29.54 33.39 11.69
N GLY A 46 -29.72 32.38 10.82
CA GLY A 46 -29.06 32.34 9.50
C GLY A 46 -29.38 33.55 8.63
N LEU A 47 -30.63 34.03 8.65
CA LEU A 47 -31.04 35.22 7.89
C LEU A 47 -30.42 36.50 8.46
N LEU A 48 -30.31 36.62 9.79
CA LEU A 48 -29.62 37.74 10.44
C LEU A 48 -28.13 37.77 10.08
N LEU A 49 -27.46 36.61 10.05
CA LEU A 49 -26.07 36.49 9.60
C LEU A 49 -25.90 36.97 8.16
N VAL A 50 -26.79 36.57 7.25
CA VAL A 50 -26.81 37.04 5.86
C VAL A 50 -26.99 38.56 5.79
N GLN A 51 -27.93 39.12 6.54
CA GLN A 51 -28.17 40.56 6.54
C GLN A 51 -26.92 41.34 7.02
N VAL A 52 -26.25 40.86 8.07
CA VAL A 52 -24.99 41.47 8.54
C VAL A 52 -23.89 41.33 7.48
N ALA A 53 -23.71 40.13 6.94
CA ALA A 53 -22.69 39.82 5.93
C ALA A 53 -22.82 40.66 4.66
N LEU A 54 -24.04 40.94 4.22
CA LEU A 54 -24.32 41.62 2.94
C LEU A 54 -24.55 43.14 3.08
N THR A 55 -24.51 43.68 4.30
CA THR A 55 -24.62 45.13 4.53
C THR A 55 -23.26 45.80 4.34
N GLY A 56 -23.10 46.55 3.25
CA GLY A 56 -21.84 47.23 2.89
C GLY A 56 -21.35 48.31 3.89
N ASP A 57 -22.21 48.77 4.81
CA ASP A 57 -21.86 49.75 5.86
C ASP A 57 -21.17 49.12 7.09
N GLN A 58 -21.12 47.79 7.17
CA GLN A 58 -20.44 47.10 8.29
C GLN A 58 -18.94 46.91 8.00
N PRO A 59 -18.08 46.95 9.05
CA PRO A 59 -16.66 46.63 8.91
C PRO A 59 -16.45 45.23 8.30
N PHE A 60 -15.43 45.09 7.46
CA PHE A 60 -15.16 43.84 6.73
C PHE A 60 -14.99 42.64 7.67
N GLU A 61 -14.32 42.82 8.80
CA GLU A 61 -14.04 41.78 9.78
C GLU A 61 -15.33 41.21 10.37
N VAL A 62 -16.32 42.08 10.61
CA VAL A 62 -17.65 41.67 11.10
C VAL A 62 -18.42 40.92 10.00
N ARG A 63 -18.34 41.40 8.76
CA ARG A 63 -18.97 40.75 7.60
C ARG A 63 -18.36 39.36 7.34
N GLN A 64 -17.03 39.25 7.46
CA GLN A 64 -16.29 38.01 7.30
C GLN A 64 -16.65 37.00 8.40
N LEU A 65 -16.66 37.42 9.66
CA LEU A 65 -17.06 36.55 10.76
C LEU A 65 -18.52 36.09 10.65
N ALA A 66 -19.43 36.96 10.18
CA ALA A 66 -20.81 36.58 9.91
C ALA A 66 -20.91 35.50 8.84
N LEU A 67 -20.12 35.57 7.76
CA LEU A 67 -20.06 34.54 6.71
C LEU A 67 -19.44 33.24 7.19
N LEU A 68 -18.39 33.29 8.01
CA LEU A 68 -17.79 32.09 8.61
C LEU A 68 -18.78 31.38 9.55
N THR A 69 -19.50 32.17 10.35
CA THR A 69 -20.57 31.65 11.23
C THR A 69 -21.72 31.07 10.40
N LEU A 70 -22.07 31.72 9.28
CA LEU A 70 -23.07 31.21 8.35
C LEU A 70 -22.64 29.90 7.69
N LYS A 71 -21.36 29.77 7.32
CA LYS A 71 -20.78 28.51 6.81
C LYS A 71 -20.89 27.37 7.83
N ALA A 72 -20.59 27.65 9.10
CA ALA A 72 -20.80 26.67 10.18
C ALA A 72 -22.29 26.34 10.38
N TYR A 73 -23.16 27.35 10.33
CA TYR A 73 -24.61 27.20 10.42
C TYR A 73 -25.16 26.32 9.29
N THR A 74 -24.73 26.49 8.04
CA THR A 74 -25.22 25.66 6.93
C THR A 74 -24.83 24.19 7.07
N ARG A 75 -23.68 23.88 7.67
CA ARG A 75 -23.29 22.48 7.95
C ARG A 75 -24.13 21.85 9.06
N THR A 76 -24.44 22.62 10.11
CA THR A 76 -25.00 22.08 11.36
C THR A 76 -26.51 22.24 11.50
N ASN A 77 -27.13 23.18 10.79
CA ASN A 77 -28.54 23.52 10.97
C ASN A 77 -29.36 23.41 9.68
N TRP A 78 -28.77 23.33 8.48
CA TRP A 78 -29.52 23.52 7.23
C TRP A 78 -30.54 22.44 6.90
N SER A 79 -30.21 21.17 7.17
CA SER A 79 -31.04 20.02 6.80
C SER A 79 -30.80 18.86 7.75
N SER A 80 -31.88 18.24 8.21
CA SER A 80 -31.84 17.01 9.03
C SER A 80 -31.29 15.78 8.28
N LYS A 81 -31.02 15.90 6.98
CA LYS A 81 -30.46 14.82 6.15
C LYS A 81 -28.92 14.75 6.21
N THR A 82 -28.23 15.75 6.78
CA THR A 82 -26.77 15.78 6.84
C THR A 82 -26.25 15.12 8.13
N GLU A 83 -25.07 14.51 8.07
CA GLU A 83 -24.48 13.78 9.20
C GLU A 83 -24.19 14.67 10.42
N HIS A 84 -23.77 15.91 10.19
CA HIS A 84 -23.42 16.88 11.24
C HIS A 84 -24.60 17.74 11.72
N PHE A 85 -25.85 17.31 11.50
CA PHE A 85 -27.01 18.08 11.88
C PHE A 85 -27.21 18.12 13.41
N GLU A 86 -27.21 19.33 13.98
CA GLU A 86 -27.43 19.60 15.40
C GLU A 86 -28.80 20.26 15.66
N GLY A 87 -29.38 20.88 14.63
CA GLY A 87 -30.70 21.51 14.68
C GLY A 87 -30.80 22.79 15.53
N PRO A 88 -31.96 23.48 15.48
CA PRO A 88 -33.15 23.15 14.69
C PRO A 88 -32.97 23.45 13.19
N GLU A 89 -33.77 22.76 12.36
CA GLU A 89 -33.80 22.99 10.90
C GLU A 89 -34.59 24.27 10.56
N PRO A 90 -34.07 25.19 9.71
CA PRO A 90 -34.76 26.40 9.36
C PRO A 90 -36.00 26.11 8.47
N PRO A 91 -37.12 26.82 8.69
CA PRO A 91 -38.29 26.73 7.82
C PRO A 91 -37.97 27.10 6.36
N LEU A 92 -38.67 26.48 5.39
CA LEU A 92 -38.42 26.70 3.96
C LEU A 92 -38.50 28.17 3.52
N ASN A 93 -39.40 28.97 4.10
CA ASN A 93 -39.49 30.41 3.80
C ASN A 93 -38.26 31.21 4.25
N ILE A 94 -37.56 30.76 5.29
CA ILE A 94 -36.30 31.35 5.76
C ILE A 94 -35.15 30.86 4.89
N LYS A 95 -35.11 29.56 4.55
CA LYS A 95 -34.14 29.00 3.59
C LYS A 95 -34.18 29.78 2.26
N GLN A 96 -35.39 30.04 1.74
CA GLN A 96 -35.62 30.84 0.54
C GLN A 96 -35.05 32.25 0.61
N GLN A 97 -35.31 32.96 1.71
CA GLN A 97 -34.76 34.31 1.88
C GLN A 97 -33.23 34.31 1.98
N ILE A 98 -32.65 33.31 2.63
CA ILE A 98 -31.20 33.16 2.77
C ILE A 98 -30.55 32.96 1.40
N TRP A 99 -30.95 31.92 0.64
CA TRP A 99 -30.30 31.64 -0.63
C TRP A 99 -30.55 32.72 -1.69
N THR A 100 -31.74 33.34 -1.72
CA THR A 100 -32.02 34.44 -2.65
C THR A 100 -31.14 35.65 -2.34
N ALA A 101 -31.01 36.03 -1.07
CA ALA A 101 -30.17 37.16 -0.67
C ALA A 101 -28.69 36.93 -0.99
N ILE A 102 -28.16 35.74 -0.71
CA ILE A 102 -26.75 35.41 -1.01
C ILE A 102 -26.52 35.35 -2.52
N MET A 103 -27.44 34.78 -3.30
CA MET A 103 -27.34 34.78 -4.76
C MET A 103 -27.39 36.17 -5.36
N ASP A 104 -28.30 37.04 -4.93
CA ASP A 104 -28.54 38.37 -5.52
C ASP A 104 -27.51 39.41 -5.08
N HIS A 105 -26.95 39.29 -3.88
CA HIS A 105 -26.08 40.32 -3.30
C HIS A 105 -24.73 39.79 -2.84
N GLY A 106 -24.65 38.56 -2.33
CA GLY A 106 -23.38 37.95 -1.88
C GLY A 106 -22.45 37.60 -3.03
N LEU A 107 -22.97 36.97 -4.07
CA LEU A 107 -22.18 36.62 -5.26
C LEU A 107 -21.78 37.84 -6.11
N THR A 108 -22.43 38.98 -5.92
CA THR A 108 -22.17 40.22 -6.67
C THR A 108 -21.44 41.27 -5.84
N ASP A 109 -21.00 40.93 -4.62
CA ASP A 109 -20.35 41.87 -3.71
C ASP A 109 -19.07 42.46 -4.31
N ALA A 110 -18.76 43.71 -3.98
CA ALA A 110 -17.53 44.36 -4.43
C ALA A 110 -16.27 43.66 -3.89
N ASN A 111 -16.34 43.12 -2.67
CA ASN A 111 -15.23 42.43 -2.02
C ASN A 111 -15.17 40.95 -2.42
N ALA A 112 -14.03 40.51 -2.98
CA ALA A 112 -13.85 39.14 -3.46
C ALA A 112 -13.96 38.08 -2.36
N ARG A 113 -13.42 38.34 -1.16
CA ARG A 113 -13.47 37.41 -0.02
C ARG A 113 -14.91 37.16 0.45
N VAL A 114 -15.78 38.18 0.35
CA VAL A 114 -17.23 38.04 0.59
C VAL A 114 -17.85 37.17 -0.49
N ARG A 115 -17.53 37.40 -1.77
CA ARG A 115 -18.04 36.57 -2.89
C ARG A 115 -17.65 35.10 -2.72
N VAL A 116 -16.40 34.80 -2.38
CA VAL A 116 -15.90 33.42 -2.23
C VAL A 116 -16.59 32.71 -1.06
N SER A 117 -16.68 33.36 0.10
CA SER A 117 -17.37 32.78 1.26
C SER A 117 -18.87 32.58 1.00
N SER A 118 -19.49 33.51 0.28
CA SER A 118 -20.89 33.42 -0.17
C SER A 118 -21.07 32.26 -1.16
N ALA A 119 -20.13 32.07 -2.08
CA ALA A 119 -20.16 30.99 -3.05
C ALA A 119 -20.06 29.60 -2.40
N TYR A 120 -19.16 29.44 -1.43
CA TYR A 120 -19.06 28.22 -0.64
C TYR A 120 -20.39 27.88 0.05
N VAL A 121 -21.01 28.89 0.69
CA VAL A 121 -22.31 28.72 1.36
C VAL A 121 -23.38 28.29 0.36
N VAL A 122 -23.42 28.89 -0.82
CA VAL A 122 -24.35 28.53 -1.89
C VAL A 122 -24.11 27.09 -2.37
N ALA A 123 -22.87 26.67 -2.59
CA ALA A 123 -22.55 25.30 -3.00
C ALA A 123 -23.03 24.26 -1.98
N LYS A 124 -22.76 24.47 -0.68
CA LYS A 124 -23.22 23.57 0.39
C LYS A 124 -24.74 23.54 0.56
N ILE A 125 -25.41 24.67 0.33
CA ILE A 125 -26.89 24.70 0.30
C ILE A 125 -27.40 23.93 -0.91
N ALA A 126 -26.81 24.13 -2.08
CA ALA A 126 -27.21 23.46 -3.32
C ALA A 126 -27.05 21.94 -3.24
N HIS A 127 -25.96 21.45 -2.63
CA HIS A 127 -25.72 20.02 -2.41
C HIS A 127 -26.92 19.27 -1.81
N VAL A 128 -27.68 19.93 -0.93
CA VAL A 128 -28.79 19.30 -0.20
C VAL A 128 -30.17 19.73 -0.71
N SER A 129 -30.30 20.99 -1.15
CA SER A 129 -31.60 21.58 -1.49
C SER A 129 -31.90 21.58 -3.00
N TRP A 130 -30.91 21.47 -3.89
CA TRP A 130 -31.13 21.34 -5.33
C TRP A 130 -31.22 19.85 -5.71
N PRO A 131 -32.17 19.42 -6.57
CA PRO A 131 -33.18 20.21 -7.30
C PRO A 131 -34.53 20.35 -6.60
N ASP A 132 -34.80 19.58 -5.55
CA ASP A 132 -36.16 19.45 -4.98
C ASP A 132 -36.68 20.72 -4.30
N GLU A 133 -35.90 21.31 -3.38
CA GLU A 133 -36.28 22.50 -2.62
C GLU A 133 -35.92 23.80 -3.36
N TRP A 134 -34.90 23.75 -4.22
CA TRP A 134 -34.33 24.90 -4.91
C TRP A 134 -34.14 24.68 -6.43
N PRO A 135 -35.24 24.51 -7.20
CA PRO A 135 -35.18 24.14 -8.62
C PRO A 135 -34.62 25.23 -9.55
N ASP A 136 -34.70 26.51 -9.15
CA ASP A 136 -34.20 27.65 -9.93
C ASP A 136 -32.71 27.98 -9.66
N PHE A 137 -32.01 27.16 -8.87
CA PHE A 137 -30.59 27.31 -8.57
C PHE A 137 -29.73 27.38 -9.83
N LEU A 138 -29.74 26.34 -10.67
CA LEU A 138 -28.89 26.24 -11.86
C LEU A 138 -29.22 27.33 -12.91
N PRO A 139 -30.51 27.61 -13.23
CA PRO A 139 -30.86 28.76 -14.09
C PRO A 139 -30.38 30.11 -13.54
N SER A 140 -30.49 30.33 -12.23
CA SER A 140 -30.07 31.57 -11.58
C SER A 140 -28.55 31.75 -11.58
N LEU A 141 -27.81 30.66 -11.42
CA LEU A 141 -26.35 30.64 -11.50
C LEU A 141 -25.87 30.91 -12.93
N LEU A 142 -26.52 30.28 -13.92
CA LEU A 142 -26.22 30.49 -15.34
C LEU A 142 -26.46 31.94 -15.76
N ALA A 143 -27.57 32.54 -15.33
CA ALA A 143 -27.87 33.95 -15.62
C ALA A 143 -26.77 34.91 -15.12
N ARG A 144 -26.13 34.59 -13.98
CA ARG A 144 -25.00 35.37 -13.43
C ARG A 144 -23.72 35.17 -14.20
N LEU A 145 -23.46 33.93 -14.64
CA LEU A 145 -22.32 33.61 -15.50
C LEU A 145 -22.40 34.34 -16.85
N GLN A 146 -23.61 34.49 -17.39
CA GLN A 146 -23.87 35.19 -18.65
C GLN A 146 -24.00 36.73 -18.52
N ALA A 147 -24.26 37.24 -17.31
CA ALA A 147 -24.42 38.67 -17.09
C ALA A 147 -23.11 39.42 -17.39
N PRO A 148 -23.13 40.58 -18.06
CA PRO A 148 -21.94 41.40 -18.31
C PRO A 148 -21.51 42.16 -17.04
N HIS A 149 -21.30 41.43 -15.94
CA HIS A 149 -20.98 41.94 -14.62
C HIS A 149 -19.92 41.04 -13.96
N LEU A 150 -18.66 41.47 -14.01
CA LEU A 150 -17.51 40.69 -13.56
C LEU A 150 -17.64 40.13 -12.13
N PRO A 151 -18.13 40.88 -11.11
CA PRO A 151 -18.33 40.31 -9.78
C PRO A 151 -19.33 39.15 -9.77
N ALA A 152 -20.44 39.26 -10.53
CA ALA A 152 -21.43 38.19 -10.62
C ALA A 152 -20.86 36.93 -11.29
N GLN A 153 -20.10 37.12 -12.38
CA GLN A 153 -19.43 36.04 -13.09
C GLN A 153 -18.39 35.35 -12.22
N HIS A 154 -17.59 36.13 -11.48
CA HIS A 154 -16.66 35.62 -10.48
C HIS A 154 -17.35 34.77 -9.42
N GLY A 155 -18.41 35.30 -8.79
CA GLY A 155 -19.17 34.60 -7.76
C GLY A 155 -19.77 33.30 -8.30
N ALA A 156 -20.32 33.31 -9.51
CA ALA A 156 -20.87 32.12 -10.15
C ALA A 156 -19.81 31.04 -10.41
N LEU A 157 -18.60 31.42 -10.88
CA LEU A 157 -17.49 30.49 -11.07
C LEU A 157 -16.99 29.90 -9.74
N CYS A 158 -16.97 30.67 -8.65
CA CYS A 158 -16.64 30.14 -7.33
C CYS A 158 -17.64 29.08 -6.87
N VAL A 159 -18.95 29.31 -7.08
CA VAL A 159 -19.99 28.32 -6.74
C VAL A 159 -19.78 27.04 -7.53
N LEU A 160 -19.55 27.15 -8.84
CA LEU A 160 -19.35 25.99 -9.71
C LEU A 160 -18.10 25.19 -9.32
N ARG A 161 -17.00 25.87 -8.97
CA ARG A 161 -15.79 25.19 -8.49
C ARG A 161 -16.06 24.37 -7.24
N ASP A 162 -16.64 24.99 -6.21
CA ASP A 162 -16.89 24.30 -4.94
C ASP A 162 -17.92 23.17 -5.12
N LEU A 163 -18.94 23.40 -5.96
CA LEU A 163 -19.95 22.40 -6.27
C LEU A 163 -19.35 21.19 -7.00
N VAL A 164 -18.61 21.40 -8.09
CA VAL A 164 -18.04 20.30 -8.90
C VAL A 164 -17.01 19.50 -8.12
N ARG A 165 -16.18 20.17 -7.32
CA ARG A 165 -15.09 19.53 -6.58
C ARG A 165 -15.59 18.70 -5.39
N ASP A 166 -16.51 19.26 -4.60
CA ASP A 166 -16.79 18.71 -3.26
C ASP A 166 -18.22 18.17 -3.10
N ASP A 167 -19.18 18.59 -3.93
CA ASP A 167 -20.62 18.45 -3.64
C ASP A 167 -21.47 17.91 -4.81
N LEU A 168 -20.89 17.68 -5.99
CA LEU A 168 -21.63 17.23 -7.16
C LEU A 168 -21.82 15.72 -7.13
N THR A 169 -23.06 15.27 -7.23
CA THR A 169 -23.42 13.85 -7.32
C THR A 169 -23.68 13.44 -8.78
N ASP A 170 -23.50 12.15 -9.07
CA ASP A 170 -23.75 11.58 -10.41
C ASP A 170 -25.15 11.92 -10.94
N GLN A 171 -26.16 11.93 -10.06
CA GLN A 171 -27.55 12.24 -10.41
C GLN A 171 -27.71 13.59 -11.11
N HIS A 172 -26.88 14.58 -10.75
CA HIS A 172 -26.97 15.94 -11.23
C HIS A 172 -25.93 16.29 -12.30
N LEU A 173 -24.97 15.39 -12.51
CA LEU A 173 -23.91 15.54 -13.49
C LEU A 173 -24.43 15.79 -14.93
N PRO A 174 -25.46 15.08 -15.45
CA PRO A 174 -25.97 15.33 -16.80
C PRO A 174 -26.44 16.76 -17.03
N GLU A 175 -27.10 17.37 -16.02
CA GLU A 175 -27.62 18.73 -16.11
C GLU A 175 -26.48 19.76 -16.14
N ILE A 176 -25.46 19.58 -15.29
CA ILE A 176 -24.31 20.47 -15.26
C ILE A 176 -23.49 20.37 -16.54
N VAL A 177 -23.19 19.16 -17.02
CA VAL A 177 -22.38 18.95 -18.24
C VAL A 177 -23.06 19.58 -19.45
N ARG A 178 -24.37 19.37 -19.65
CA ARG A 178 -25.07 19.87 -20.84
C ARG A 178 -25.31 21.38 -20.81
N VAL A 179 -25.50 21.96 -19.62
CA VAL A 179 -25.88 23.38 -19.48
C VAL A 179 -24.67 24.26 -19.20
N ILE A 180 -23.77 23.88 -18.31
CA ILE A 180 -22.68 24.74 -17.83
C ILE A 180 -21.43 24.63 -18.70
N LEU A 181 -21.07 23.43 -19.16
CA LEU A 181 -19.82 23.20 -19.89
C LEU A 181 -19.65 24.09 -21.15
N PRO A 182 -20.69 24.33 -21.99
CA PRO A 182 -20.59 25.26 -23.12
C PRO A 182 -20.32 26.72 -22.69
N HIS A 183 -20.83 27.12 -21.53
CA HIS A 183 -20.66 28.49 -21.02
C HIS A 183 -19.28 28.71 -20.42
N LEU A 184 -18.69 27.67 -19.81
CA LEU A 184 -17.30 27.72 -19.34
C LEU A 184 -16.32 27.97 -20.50
N LEU A 185 -16.56 27.35 -21.66
CA LEU A 185 -15.78 27.62 -22.87
C LEU A 185 -15.87 29.10 -23.27
N GLY A 186 -17.09 29.65 -23.27
CA GLY A 186 -17.31 31.08 -23.56
C GLY A 186 -16.57 32.01 -22.59
N VAL A 187 -16.53 31.68 -21.30
CA VAL A 187 -15.74 32.41 -20.29
C VAL A 187 -14.25 32.36 -20.61
N TYR A 188 -13.73 31.17 -20.93
CA TYR A 188 -12.31 30.96 -21.23
C TYR A 188 -11.87 31.72 -22.49
N THR A 189 -12.68 31.69 -23.55
CA THR A 189 -12.37 32.37 -24.83
C THR A 189 -12.60 33.88 -24.83
N SER A 190 -13.27 34.43 -23.80
CA SER A 190 -13.62 35.85 -23.76
C SER A 190 -12.39 36.76 -23.66
N ALA A 191 -12.31 37.79 -24.50
CA ALA A 191 -11.21 38.77 -24.46
C ALA A 191 -11.30 39.72 -23.24
N THR A 192 -12.48 39.88 -22.65
CA THR A 192 -12.71 40.83 -21.54
C THR A 192 -12.61 40.17 -20.17
N MET A 193 -12.56 38.83 -20.10
CA MET A 193 -12.49 38.08 -18.85
C MET A 193 -11.09 38.16 -18.22
N PRO A 194 -10.97 38.45 -16.92
CA PRO A 194 -9.71 38.38 -16.20
C PRO A 194 -9.12 36.97 -16.20
N LEU A 195 -7.78 36.89 -16.19
CA LEU A 195 -7.07 35.61 -16.28
C LEU A 195 -7.45 34.64 -15.16
N GLY A 196 -7.59 35.11 -13.92
CA GLY A 196 -7.99 34.26 -12.79
C GLY A 196 -9.34 33.56 -13.00
N MET A 197 -10.31 34.24 -13.65
CA MET A 197 -11.61 33.65 -13.98
C MET A 197 -11.51 32.63 -15.12
N LYS A 198 -10.65 32.89 -16.12
CA LYS A 198 -10.37 31.91 -17.19
C LYS A 198 -9.72 30.65 -16.65
N ASN A 199 -8.72 30.80 -15.79
CA ASN A 199 -8.04 29.69 -15.12
C ASN A 199 -9.01 28.87 -14.27
N ARG A 200 -9.91 29.54 -13.53
CA ARG A 200 -10.97 28.86 -12.78
C ARG A 200 -11.94 28.11 -13.68
N ALA A 201 -12.35 28.68 -14.81
CA ALA A 201 -13.18 27.97 -15.79
C ALA A 201 -12.49 26.71 -16.35
N MET A 202 -11.18 26.78 -16.58
CA MET A 202 -10.38 25.64 -17.02
C MET A 202 -10.27 24.55 -15.94
N ALA A 203 -10.07 24.93 -14.67
CA ALA A 203 -10.07 23.98 -13.55
C ALA A 203 -11.43 23.27 -13.42
N ILE A 204 -12.55 24.01 -13.49
CA ILE A 204 -13.89 23.41 -13.46
C ILE A 204 -14.11 22.47 -14.65
N PHE A 205 -13.64 22.85 -15.85
CA PHE A 205 -13.69 21.97 -17.02
C PHE A 205 -12.95 20.66 -16.76
N ARG A 206 -11.72 20.72 -16.24
CA ARG A 206 -10.91 19.55 -15.90
C ARG A 206 -11.65 18.64 -14.92
N ASP A 207 -12.11 19.21 -13.80
CA ASP A 207 -12.77 18.45 -12.72
C ASP A 207 -14.08 17.80 -13.22
N LEU A 208 -14.81 18.48 -14.12
CA LEU A 208 -16.00 17.92 -14.76
C LEU A 208 -15.68 16.76 -15.71
N VAL A 209 -14.58 16.83 -16.46
CA VAL A 209 -14.15 15.75 -17.37
C VAL A 209 -13.75 14.52 -16.56
N GLU A 210 -13.03 14.71 -15.46
CA GLU A 210 -12.62 13.64 -14.54
C GLU A 210 -13.82 12.97 -13.88
N LEU A 211 -14.73 13.76 -13.28
CA LEU A 211 -15.94 13.24 -12.66
C LEU A 211 -16.83 12.48 -13.66
N LEU A 212 -16.94 12.98 -14.89
CA LEU A 212 -17.68 12.30 -15.95
C LEU A 212 -17.04 11.00 -16.39
N TYR A 213 -15.71 10.96 -16.49
CA TYR A 213 -15.01 9.72 -16.82
C TYR A 213 -15.26 8.64 -15.74
N ASN A 214 -15.22 9.04 -14.47
CA ASN A 214 -15.51 8.13 -13.35
C ASN A 214 -16.98 7.68 -13.31
N ALA A 215 -17.91 8.51 -13.79
CA ALA A 215 -19.35 8.21 -13.84
C ALA A 215 -19.83 7.65 -15.20
N LYS A 216 -18.93 7.25 -16.10
CA LYS A 216 -19.26 6.84 -17.48
C LYS A 216 -20.23 5.66 -17.56
N GLU A 217 -20.15 4.72 -16.61
CA GLU A 217 -21.05 3.56 -16.55
C GLU A 217 -22.48 3.93 -16.13
N ALA A 218 -22.60 4.86 -15.18
CA ALA A 218 -23.90 5.38 -14.74
C ALA A 218 -24.55 6.26 -15.82
N HIS A 219 -23.74 6.91 -16.66
CA HIS A 219 -24.16 7.87 -17.68
C HIS A 219 -23.47 7.65 -19.04
N PRO A 220 -23.77 6.54 -19.74
CA PRO A 220 -23.06 6.16 -20.97
C PRO A 220 -23.27 7.12 -22.15
N ASP A 221 -24.26 8.00 -22.09
CA ASP A 221 -24.52 9.01 -23.12
C ASP A 221 -23.65 10.27 -22.98
N LEU A 222 -23.17 10.59 -21.77
CA LEU A 222 -22.42 11.82 -21.52
C LEU A 222 -21.00 11.89 -22.12
N PRO A 223 -20.22 10.79 -22.20
CA PRO A 223 -18.91 10.80 -22.86
C PRO A 223 -18.95 11.35 -24.28
N SER A 224 -20.00 11.03 -25.05
CA SER A 224 -20.21 11.55 -26.41
C SER A 224 -20.40 13.07 -26.44
N VAL A 225 -21.14 13.62 -25.46
CA VAL A 225 -21.42 15.07 -25.36
C VAL A 225 -20.14 15.84 -25.08
N VAL A 226 -19.27 15.31 -24.21
CA VAL A 226 -17.96 15.91 -23.94
C VAL A 226 -17.07 15.80 -25.16
N ALA A 227 -16.98 14.62 -25.77
CA ALA A 227 -16.16 14.37 -26.96
C ALA A 227 -16.48 15.35 -28.11
N ASP A 228 -17.76 15.67 -28.34
CA ASP A 228 -18.19 16.63 -29.35
C ASP A 228 -17.70 18.07 -29.09
N MET A 229 -17.47 18.43 -27.82
CA MET A 229 -17.00 19.77 -27.42
C MET A 229 -15.49 19.86 -27.25
N LEU A 230 -14.79 18.74 -27.06
CA LEU A 230 -13.34 18.70 -26.86
C LEU A 230 -12.54 19.45 -27.95
N PRO A 231 -12.85 19.33 -29.25
CA PRO A 231 -12.11 20.07 -30.29
C PRO A 231 -12.10 21.59 -30.05
N ALA A 232 -13.23 22.17 -29.65
CA ALA A 232 -13.33 23.60 -29.39
C ALA A 232 -12.53 24.03 -28.13
N TRP A 233 -12.48 23.16 -27.12
CA TRP A 233 -11.64 23.36 -25.94
C TRP A 233 -10.15 23.27 -26.28
N LEU A 234 -9.74 22.26 -27.06
CA LEU A 234 -8.35 22.09 -27.51
C LEU A 234 -7.89 23.27 -28.37
N ASP A 235 -8.73 23.74 -29.30
CA ASP A 235 -8.46 24.93 -30.11
C ASP A 235 -8.32 26.19 -29.25
N ALA A 236 -9.12 26.31 -28.17
CA ALA A 236 -9.03 27.44 -27.24
C ALA A 236 -7.76 27.39 -26.36
N MET A 237 -7.30 26.19 -25.99
CA MET A 237 -6.07 25.99 -25.22
C MET A 237 -4.81 26.22 -26.06
N ALA A 238 -4.86 25.89 -27.36
CA ALA A 238 -3.68 25.89 -28.23
C ALA A 238 -2.86 27.20 -28.22
N PRO A 239 -3.45 28.42 -28.27
CA PRO A 239 -2.68 29.66 -28.16
C PRO A 239 -1.93 29.83 -26.84
N VAL A 240 -2.48 29.34 -25.73
CA VAL A 240 -1.85 29.40 -24.40
C VAL A 240 -0.67 28.44 -24.34
N LEU A 241 -0.83 27.23 -24.88
CA LEU A 241 0.26 26.24 -24.98
C LEU A 241 1.36 26.72 -25.96
N GLN A 242 0.98 27.32 -27.08
CA GLN A 242 1.92 27.83 -28.08
C GLN A 242 2.71 29.06 -27.61
N ALA A 243 2.20 29.89 -26.70
CA ALA A 243 2.94 31.02 -26.14
C ALA A 243 4.22 30.54 -25.41
N PRO A 244 5.35 31.28 -25.46
CA PRO A 244 6.55 30.89 -24.72
C PRO A 244 6.30 30.92 -23.20
N ALA A 245 6.88 29.98 -22.45
CA ALA A 245 6.74 29.92 -20.99
C ALA A 245 7.35 31.15 -20.28
N ILE A 246 8.52 31.60 -20.74
CA ILE A 246 9.25 32.75 -20.18
C ILE A 246 9.03 33.98 -21.04
N VAL A 247 8.62 35.10 -20.44
CA VAL A 247 8.30 36.35 -21.15
C VAL A 247 9.42 37.37 -20.97
N ALA A 248 10.24 37.57 -22.01
CA ALA A 248 11.30 38.57 -22.00
C ALA A 248 10.74 40.01 -22.03
N ARG A 249 11.40 40.95 -21.33
CA ARG A 249 11.03 42.38 -21.39
C ARG A 249 11.35 42.98 -22.78
N PRO A 250 10.61 44.01 -23.22
CA PRO A 250 10.90 44.73 -24.46
C PRO A 250 12.32 45.31 -24.49
N ALA A 251 12.95 45.31 -25.67
CA ALA A 251 14.29 45.87 -25.85
C ALA A 251 14.34 47.36 -25.45
N GLY A 252 15.12 47.70 -24.41
CA GLY A 252 15.29 49.06 -23.90
C GLY A 252 14.97 49.26 -22.41
N SER A 253 14.40 48.25 -21.73
CA SER A 253 14.36 48.16 -20.27
C SER A 253 15.56 47.39 -19.72
N ASP A 254 15.81 47.46 -18.40
CA ASP A 254 16.85 46.67 -17.69
C ASP A 254 16.80 45.17 -18.11
N PRO A 255 17.94 44.47 -18.17
CA PRO A 255 18.08 43.17 -18.87
C PRO A 255 17.47 41.94 -18.15
N ALA A 256 16.33 42.08 -17.47
CA ALA A 256 15.58 40.98 -16.84
C ALA A 256 14.32 40.59 -17.64
N TRP A 257 13.73 39.41 -17.39
CA TRP A 257 12.39 39.06 -17.90
C TRP A 257 11.27 39.74 -17.09
N ASP A 258 10.05 39.71 -17.63
CA ASP A 258 8.88 40.28 -16.96
C ASP A 258 8.29 39.25 -16.00
N GLU A 259 8.66 39.34 -14.71
CA GLU A 259 8.22 38.43 -13.64
C GLU A 259 6.70 38.33 -13.55
N ARG A 260 5.98 39.45 -13.55
CA ARG A 260 4.50 39.42 -13.45
C ARG A 260 3.86 38.78 -14.67
N ALA A 261 4.34 39.11 -15.88
CA ALA A 261 3.83 38.48 -17.09
C ALA A 261 4.20 36.98 -17.18
N THR A 262 5.37 36.61 -16.67
CA THR A 262 5.84 35.22 -16.63
C THR A 262 5.01 34.40 -15.63
N TYR A 263 4.76 34.92 -14.43
CA TYR A 263 3.88 34.30 -13.44
C TYR A 263 2.46 34.07 -13.97
N ALA A 264 1.87 35.09 -14.62
CA ALA A 264 0.57 34.96 -15.27
C ALA A 264 0.58 33.86 -16.35
N THR A 265 1.68 33.75 -17.10
CA THR A 265 1.87 32.72 -18.13
C THR A 265 1.99 31.32 -17.51
N PHE A 266 2.73 31.17 -16.41
CA PHE A 266 2.84 29.91 -15.68
C PHE A 266 1.47 29.41 -15.21
N ARG A 267 0.69 30.28 -14.55
CA ARG A 267 -0.66 29.94 -14.11
C ARG A 267 -1.55 29.48 -15.27
N ALA A 268 -1.58 30.24 -16.36
CA ALA A 268 -2.41 29.90 -17.53
C ALA A 268 -2.01 28.54 -18.14
N LYS A 269 -0.70 28.29 -18.27
CA LYS A 269 -0.17 27.05 -18.84
C LYS A 269 -0.40 25.85 -17.93
N VAL A 270 -0.21 25.96 -16.62
CA VAL A 270 -0.45 24.83 -15.68
C VAL A 270 -1.89 24.34 -15.78
N HIS A 271 -2.87 25.24 -15.78
CA HIS A 271 -4.27 24.83 -15.94
C HIS A 271 -4.54 24.21 -17.31
N ALA A 272 -3.95 24.74 -18.38
CA ALA A 272 -4.10 24.17 -19.72
C ALA A 272 -3.45 22.78 -19.85
N TYR A 273 -2.23 22.59 -19.35
CA TYR A 273 -1.54 21.31 -19.36
C TYR A 273 -2.26 20.27 -18.49
N ARG A 274 -2.67 20.60 -17.25
CA ARG A 274 -3.46 19.68 -16.41
C ARG A 274 -4.80 19.27 -17.05
N ALA A 275 -5.46 20.20 -17.77
CA ALA A 275 -6.66 19.86 -18.54
C ALA A 275 -6.34 18.91 -19.69
N VAL A 276 -5.27 19.16 -20.45
CA VAL A 276 -4.78 18.23 -21.50
C VAL A 276 -4.41 16.87 -20.92
N GLN A 277 -3.73 16.83 -19.76
CA GLN A 277 -3.35 15.63 -19.02
C GLN A 277 -4.59 14.77 -18.68
N THR A 278 -5.68 15.42 -18.27
CA THR A 278 -6.95 14.78 -17.92
C THR A 278 -7.68 14.28 -19.16
N VAL A 279 -7.72 15.09 -20.22
CA VAL A 279 -8.28 14.69 -21.53
C VAL A 279 -7.46 13.55 -22.16
N ALA A 280 -6.14 13.52 -21.98
CA ALA A 280 -5.28 12.43 -22.46
C ALA A 280 -5.58 11.10 -21.76
N ALA A 281 -5.92 11.15 -20.46
CA ALA A 281 -6.30 9.99 -19.69
C ALA A 281 -7.71 9.50 -20.08
N ALA A 282 -8.69 10.41 -20.15
CA ALA A 282 -10.10 10.06 -20.30
C ALA A 282 -10.60 9.96 -21.76
N PHE A 283 -10.04 10.76 -22.68
CA PHE A 283 -10.58 10.97 -24.04
C PHE A 283 -9.47 11.09 -25.11
N PHE A 284 -8.50 10.16 -25.08
CA PHE A 284 -7.32 10.25 -25.93
C PHE A 284 -7.63 10.33 -27.44
N ALA A 285 -8.70 9.68 -27.91
CA ALA A 285 -9.12 9.71 -29.32
C ALA A 285 -9.35 11.14 -29.85
N ALA A 286 -9.91 12.03 -29.02
CA ALA A 286 -10.12 13.43 -29.37
C ALA A 286 -8.81 14.24 -29.37
N LEU A 287 -7.84 13.85 -28.53
CA LEU A 287 -6.53 14.49 -28.42
C LEU A 287 -5.56 14.09 -29.55
N LYS A 288 -5.71 12.87 -30.08
CA LYS A 288 -4.82 12.24 -31.07
C LYS A 288 -4.41 13.15 -32.24
N PRO A 289 -5.29 13.95 -32.88
CA PRO A 289 -4.89 14.85 -33.97
C PRO A 289 -3.90 15.95 -33.57
N HIS A 290 -3.89 16.32 -32.28
CA HIS A 290 -3.05 17.39 -31.72
C HIS A 290 -1.87 16.85 -30.88
N ALA A 291 -1.79 15.53 -30.68
CA ALA A 291 -0.84 14.89 -29.76
C ALA A 291 0.63 15.31 -30.02
N ARG A 292 1.08 15.32 -31.28
CA ARG A 292 2.45 15.75 -31.60
C ARG A 292 2.70 17.22 -31.25
N ALA A 293 1.76 18.11 -31.56
CA ALA A 293 1.90 19.53 -31.24
C ALA A 293 1.97 19.75 -29.72
N ILE A 294 1.15 19.00 -28.95
CA ILE A 294 1.17 19.05 -27.48
C ILE A 294 2.51 18.60 -26.93
N VAL A 295 3.07 17.49 -27.44
CA VAL A 295 4.42 17.03 -27.09
C VAL A 295 5.46 18.11 -27.40
N ASP A 296 5.41 18.71 -28.59
CA ASP A 296 6.34 19.76 -28.99
C ASP A 296 6.24 21.02 -28.09
N PHE A 297 5.02 21.41 -27.67
CA PHE A 297 4.81 22.53 -26.75
C PHE A 297 5.33 22.24 -25.35
N ALA A 298 4.94 21.10 -24.77
CA ALA A 298 5.37 20.68 -23.44
C ALA A 298 6.89 20.56 -23.40
N TRP A 299 7.48 19.91 -24.41
CA TRP A 299 8.92 19.75 -24.54
C TRP A 299 9.67 21.08 -24.62
N ARG A 300 9.19 22.01 -25.46
CA ARG A 300 9.80 23.34 -25.59
C ARG A 300 9.77 24.10 -24.27
N ASP A 301 8.64 24.04 -23.56
CA ASP A 301 8.48 24.74 -22.29
C ASP A 301 9.40 24.13 -21.22
N VAL A 302 9.47 22.80 -21.11
CA VAL A 302 10.41 22.09 -20.21
C VAL A 302 11.86 22.45 -20.54
N THR A 303 12.23 22.46 -21.81
CA THR A 303 13.59 22.84 -22.25
C THR A 303 13.94 24.28 -21.86
N ALA A 304 12.99 25.20 -22.00
CA ALA A 304 13.20 26.60 -21.63
C ALA A 304 13.36 26.78 -20.12
N LEU A 305 12.54 26.07 -19.32
CA LEU A 305 12.56 26.15 -17.86
C LEU A 305 13.78 25.45 -17.26
N ALA A 306 14.22 24.31 -17.82
CA ALA A 306 15.42 23.60 -17.37
C ALA A 306 16.72 24.41 -17.59
N ALA A 307 16.71 25.40 -18.49
CA ALA A 307 17.84 26.29 -18.71
C ALA A 307 17.95 27.42 -17.66
N VAL A 308 16.93 27.59 -16.81
CA VAL A 308 16.84 28.62 -15.78
C VAL A 308 17.22 28.03 -14.41
N PRO A 309 18.01 28.74 -13.59
CA PRO A 309 18.25 28.33 -12.20
C PRO A 309 16.94 28.19 -11.40
N VAL A 310 16.83 27.17 -10.55
CA VAL A 310 15.60 26.87 -9.80
C VAL A 310 15.13 28.05 -8.94
N ASP A 311 16.05 28.76 -8.28
CA ASP A 311 15.74 29.94 -7.47
C ASP A 311 15.08 31.08 -8.27
N GLU A 312 15.33 31.14 -9.59
CA GLU A 312 14.75 32.12 -10.49
C GLU A 312 13.38 31.66 -11.07
N LEU A 313 13.00 30.39 -10.87
CA LEU A 313 11.69 29.84 -11.25
C LEU A 313 10.59 30.16 -10.23
N ASP A 314 10.96 30.54 -9.00
CA ASP A 314 10.06 30.98 -7.94
C ASP A 314 9.64 32.44 -8.13
N VAL A 315 8.96 32.68 -9.25
CA VAL A 315 8.35 33.96 -9.55
C VAL A 315 7.01 34.02 -8.83
N VAL A 316 6.80 35.05 -8.01
CA VAL A 316 5.52 35.31 -7.34
C VAL A 316 5.08 36.73 -7.64
N ASP A 317 3.81 36.92 -8.00
CA ASP A 317 3.23 38.27 -8.04
C ASP A 317 2.76 38.67 -6.64
N GLU A 318 3.52 39.54 -5.96
CA GLU A 318 3.18 40.10 -4.64
C GLU A 318 1.83 40.84 -4.60
N ASN A 319 1.26 41.20 -5.76
CA ASN A 319 -0.04 41.85 -5.88
C ASN A 319 -1.14 40.90 -6.37
N ASP A 320 -0.82 39.63 -6.61
CA ASP A 320 -1.83 38.62 -6.85
C ASP A 320 -2.52 38.33 -5.51
N ASP A 321 -3.72 38.90 -5.34
CA ASP A 321 -4.67 38.59 -4.27
C ASP A 321 -5.19 37.14 -4.42
N SER A 322 -4.32 36.16 -4.68
CA SER A 322 -4.59 34.72 -4.74
C SER A 322 -5.23 34.16 -3.45
N ASP A 323 -5.25 34.98 -2.40
CA ASP A 323 -6.20 35.00 -1.27
C ASP A 323 -7.70 35.02 -1.68
N GLU A 324 -8.04 35.05 -2.98
CA GLU A 324 -9.35 34.75 -3.57
C GLU A 324 -9.82 33.29 -3.35
N GLY A 325 -9.32 32.62 -2.30
CA GLY A 325 -9.87 31.42 -1.67
C GLY A 325 -10.00 30.22 -2.60
N GLY A 326 -8.89 29.80 -3.19
CA GLY A 326 -8.73 28.49 -3.83
C GLY A 326 -8.17 28.53 -5.24
N ALA A 327 -7.13 29.33 -5.50
CA ALA A 327 -6.22 29.12 -6.60
C ALA A 327 -4.88 28.68 -6.02
N ASP A 328 -4.41 27.48 -6.40
CA ASP A 328 -3.13 26.98 -5.90
C ASP A 328 -2.01 27.93 -6.37
N PRO A 329 -1.07 28.31 -5.49
CA PRO A 329 0.13 29.02 -5.93
C PRO A 329 0.84 28.16 -6.98
N VAL A 330 1.25 28.78 -8.08
CA VAL A 330 1.92 28.10 -9.18
C VAL A 330 3.34 28.63 -9.28
N SER A 331 4.32 27.74 -9.24
CA SER A 331 5.74 28.05 -9.52
C SER A 331 6.14 27.60 -10.92
N GLY A 332 7.35 27.96 -11.36
CA GLY A 332 7.95 27.37 -12.56
C GLY A 332 8.10 25.86 -12.44
N GLU A 333 8.40 25.33 -11.24
CA GLU A 333 8.44 23.88 -11.00
C GLU A 333 7.08 23.22 -11.22
N THR A 334 6.00 23.84 -10.75
CA THR A 334 4.63 23.35 -10.96
C THR A 334 4.29 23.24 -12.44
N LEU A 335 4.83 24.16 -13.26
CA LEU A 335 4.70 24.09 -14.71
C LEU A 335 5.52 22.94 -15.31
N VAL A 336 6.74 22.71 -14.83
CA VAL A 336 7.54 21.55 -15.27
C VAL A 336 6.83 20.24 -14.94
N TYR A 337 6.27 20.08 -13.74
CA TYR A 337 5.46 18.91 -13.36
C TYR A 337 4.29 18.71 -14.33
N ALA A 338 3.48 19.74 -14.56
CA ALA A 338 2.35 19.65 -15.47
C ALA A 338 2.75 19.29 -16.92
N CYS A 339 3.91 19.77 -17.40
CA CYS A 339 4.43 19.40 -18.71
C CYS A 339 4.92 17.95 -18.75
N ILE A 340 5.68 17.51 -17.73
CA ILE A 340 6.19 16.14 -17.62
C ILE A 340 5.04 15.15 -17.57
N ASP A 341 4.01 15.40 -16.76
CA ASP A 341 2.86 14.51 -16.66
C ASP A 341 2.13 14.34 -18.00
N VAL A 342 2.01 15.43 -18.77
CA VAL A 342 1.43 15.38 -20.12
C VAL A 342 2.31 14.56 -21.05
N LEU A 343 3.64 14.73 -20.98
CA LEU A 343 4.57 13.93 -21.77
C LEU A 343 4.46 12.45 -21.41
N GLN A 344 4.45 12.09 -20.12
CA GLN A 344 4.27 10.72 -19.63
C GLN A 344 2.99 10.09 -20.21
N ARG A 345 1.86 10.80 -20.16
CA ARG A 345 0.58 10.25 -20.65
C ARG A 345 0.47 10.15 -22.16
N VAL A 346 1.05 11.10 -22.90
CA VAL A 346 0.90 11.17 -24.37
C VAL A 346 1.95 10.32 -25.08
N LEU A 347 3.19 10.28 -24.58
CA LEU A 347 4.29 9.55 -25.22
C LEU A 347 4.14 8.04 -25.12
N VAL A 348 3.39 7.51 -24.16
CA VAL A 348 3.16 6.06 -24.00
C VAL A 348 1.99 5.52 -24.84
N LYS A 349 1.26 6.38 -25.56
CA LYS A 349 0.08 5.96 -26.34
C LYS A 349 0.48 5.43 -27.72
N PRO A 350 0.12 4.18 -28.12
CA PRO A 350 0.58 3.49 -29.34
C PRO A 350 0.48 4.28 -30.65
N SER A 351 -0.52 5.15 -30.75
CA SER A 351 -0.75 5.95 -31.97
C SER A 351 0.19 7.15 -32.16
N VAL A 352 1.00 7.49 -31.14
CA VAL A 352 1.96 8.61 -31.16
C VAL A 352 3.40 8.11 -31.43
N SER A 353 3.63 6.79 -31.45
CA SER A 353 4.50 6.18 -30.43
C SER A 353 5.77 5.44 -30.90
N ALA A 354 6.31 5.70 -32.09
CA ALA A 354 7.67 5.20 -32.36
C ALA A 354 8.45 6.08 -33.32
N ALA A 355 7.78 6.53 -34.37
CA ALA A 355 8.39 7.43 -35.34
C ALA A 355 8.83 8.75 -34.67
N ALA A 356 7.94 9.34 -33.87
CA ALA A 356 8.18 10.59 -33.16
C ALA A 356 9.36 10.56 -32.17
N LEU A 357 9.55 9.44 -31.46
CA LEU A 357 10.56 9.26 -30.42
C LEU A 357 11.90 8.77 -31.00
N PHE A 358 11.85 7.75 -31.87
CA PHE A 358 13.04 7.01 -32.31
C PHE A 358 13.52 7.37 -33.71
N GLN A 359 12.65 7.79 -34.63
CA GLN A 359 13.07 8.14 -36.00
C GLN A 359 13.58 9.59 -36.11
N ASP A 360 13.06 10.49 -35.29
CA ASP A 360 13.48 11.91 -35.28
C ASP A 360 14.71 12.18 -34.38
N GLY A 361 15.21 11.17 -33.65
CA GLY A 361 16.29 11.35 -32.68
C GLY A 361 15.88 12.19 -31.46
N PHE A 362 14.58 12.26 -31.16
CA PHE A 362 14.02 13.07 -30.07
C PHE A 362 14.63 12.73 -28.71
N LEU A 363 14.93 11.46 -28.44
CA LEU A 363 15.64 11.03 -27.22
C LEU A 363 17.00 11.71 -27.03
N GLY A 364 17.73 11.96 -28.12
CA GLY A 364 19.01 12.68 -28.09
C GLY A 364 18.88 14.14 -27.67
N THR A 365 17.67 14.72 -27.75
CA THR A 365 17.34 16.04 -27.21
C THR A 365 16.66 15.98 -25.84
N LEU A 366 15.83 14.96 -25.61
CA LEU A 366 15.07 14.74 -24.38
C LEU A 366 15.98 14.51 -23.17
N LEU A 367 16.81 13.47 -23.23
CA LEU A 367 17.60 13.02 -22.09
C LEU A 367 18.56 14.09 -21.54
N PRO A 368 19.24 14.91 -22.38
CA PRO A 368 20.04 16.02 -21.85
C PRO A 368 19.27 17.04 -21.02
N VAL A 369 17.99 17.27 -21.30
CA VAL A 369 17.17 18.18 -20.49
C VAL A 369 16.71 17.48 -19.21
N LEU A 370 16.39 16.19 -19.26
CA LEU A 370 16.12 15.42 -18.03
C LEU A 370 17.33 15.46 -17.09
N VAL A 371 18.56 15.37 -17.62
CA VAL A 371 19.78 15.55 -16.83
C VAL A 371 19.86 16.93 -16.16
N GLU A 372 19.43 18.01 -16.84
CA GLU A 372 19.39 19.34 -16.21
C GLU A 372 18.34 19.45 -15.09
N LEU A 373 17.19 18.77 -15.23
CA LEU A 373 16.14 18.71 -14.20
C LEU A 373 16.53 17.82 -13.02
N MET A 374 17.33 16.78 -13.26
CA MET A 374 17.76 15.84 -12.23
C MET A 374 18.91 16.36 -11.37
N ARG A 375 19.55 17.48 -11.71
CA ARG A 375 20.68 17.99 -10.91
C ARG A 375 20.25 18.25 -9.47
N VAL A 376 21.06 17.79 -8.52
CA VAL A 376 20.86 18.08 -7.10
C VAL A 376 21.23 19.55 -6.84
N PRO A 377 20.29 20.41 -6.38
CA PRO A 377 20.59 21.78 -5.98
C PRO A 377 21.54 21.83 -4.78
N GLU A 378 22.37 22.87 -4.64
CA GLU A 378 23.33 22.95 -3.53
C GLU A 378 22.65 23.07 -2.15
N GLU A 379 21.46 23.68 -2.09
CA GLU A 379 20.64 23.72 -0.87
C GLU A 379 20.27 22.30 -0.40
N LYS A 380 19.74 21.47 -1.31
CA LYS A 380 19.46 20.04 -1.03
C LYS A 380 20.74 19.25 -0.70
N ALA A 381 21.81 19.49 -1.45
CA ALA A 381 23.10 18.86 -1.18
C ALA A 381 23.62 19.18 0.22
N THR A 382 23.38 20.39 0.72
CA THR A 382 23.73 20.80 2.08
C THR A 382 22.83 20.12 3.10
N ALA A 383 21.51 20.10 2.88
CA ALA A 383 20.55 19.41 3.75
C ALA A 383 20.90 17.92 3.92
N TRP A 384 21.17 17.21 2.83
CA TRP A 384 21.55 15.79 2.84
C TRP A 384 22.89 15.51 3.51
N ARG A 385 23.83 16.46 3.55
CA ARG A 385 25.09 16.33 4.31
C ARG A 385 24.86 16.52 5.81
N GLU A 386 23.89 17.36 6.19
CA GLU A 386 23.54 17.62 7.59
C GLU A 386 22.65 16.52 8.18
N ASP A 387 21.72 15.99 7.38
CA ASP A 387 20.83 14.89 7.75
C ASP A 387 20.76 13.81 6.67
N VAL A 388 21.42 12.67 6.96
CA VAL A 388 21.42 11.51 6.06
C VAL A 388 20.07 10.80 6.00
N ASN A 389 19.19 10.97 7.00
CA ASN A 389 17.88 10.32 6.96
C ASN A 389 17.04 10.91 5.84
N GLU A 390 17.09 12.24 5.65
CA GLU A 390 16.43 12.88 4.50
C GLU A 390 16.96 12.35 3.16
N TYR A 391 18.26 12.07 3.07
CA TYR A 391 18.84 11.45 1.88
C TYR A 391 18.33 10.02 1.66
N ILE A 392 18.32 9.18 2.71
CA ILE A 392 17.83 7.79 2.62
C ILE A 392 16.36 7.80 2.18
N ALA A 393 15.53 8.58 2.87
CA ALA A 393 14.10 8.69 2.60
C ALA A 393 13.79 9.27 1.21
N GLN A 394 14.65 10.09 0.58
CA GLN A 394 14.35 10.66 -0.74
C GLN A 394 15.01 9.92 -1.91
N GLU A 395 16.12 9.22 -1.68
CA GLU A 395 16.89 8.60 -2.75
C GLU A 395 16.95 7.09 -2.67
N LEU A 396 16.91 6.47 -1.50
CA LEU A 396 17.07 5.01 -1.34
C LEU A 396 15.77 4.27 -1.06
N ASP A 397 14.82 4.93 -0.40
CA ASP A 397 13.47 4.44 -0.24
C ASP A 397 12.70 4.60 -1.56
N GLU A 398 12.26 3.48 -2.15
CA GLU A 398 11.49 3.47 -3.39
C GLU A 398 10.04 3.93 -3.17
N ASP A 399 9.53 3.84 -1.93
CA ASP A 399 8.17 4.21 -1.53
C ASP A 399 8.07 5.64 -0.96
N ALA A 400 9.14 6.42 -1.11
CA ALA A 400 9.22 7.80 -0.65
C ALA A 400 8.13 8.71 -1.23
N PHE A 401 7.37 9.38 -0.37
CA PHE A 401 6.30 10.33 -0.77
C PHE A 401 6.81 11.66 -1.39
N GLY A 402 8.12 11.82 -1.60
CA GLY A 402 8.73 13.08 -2.03
C GLY A 402 8.71 13.31 -3.55
N TYR A 403 7.81 14.18 -4.05
CA TYR A 403 7.81 14.55 -5.47
C TYR A 403 8.72 15.76 -5.76
N SER A 404 9.71 15.60 -6.64
CA SER A 404 10.65 16.65 -7.04
C SER A 404 10.90 16.64 -8.54
N LEU A 405 11.53 17.70 -9.08
CA LEU A 405 11.91 17.76 -10.51
C LEU A 405 12.77 16.58 -10.95
N ARG A 406 13.59 16.05 -10.04
CA ARG A 406 14.44 14.87 -10.27
C ARG A 406 13.60 13.61 -10.40
N VAL A 407 12.66 13.39 -9.49
CA VAL A 407 11.74 12.25 -9.51
C VAL A 407 10.85 12.31 -10.76
N ALA A 408 10.24 13.46 -11.04
CA ALA A 408 9.43 13.66 -12.24
C ALA A 408 10.19 13.32 -13.55
N ALA A 409 11.47 13.71 -13.63
CA ALA A 409 12.32 13.39 -14.78
C ALA A 409 12.68 11.89 -14.87
N GLN A 410 12.88 11.22 -13.73
CA GLN A 410 13.07 9.77 -13.66
C GLN A 410 11.80 9.04 -14.08
N ASP A 411 10.65 9.40 -13.51
CA ASP A 411 9.34 8.80 -13.83
C ASP A 411 9.02 8.90 -15.33
N LEU A 412 9.41 10.01 -15.98
CA LEU A 412 9.26 10.14 -17.44
C LEU A 412 10.18 9.20 -18.22
N ALA A 413 11.41 9.00 -17.76
CA ALA A 413 12.31 8.02 -18.36
C ALA A 413 11.76 6.60 -18.17
N THR A 414 11.32 6.25 -16.96
CA THR A 414 10.73 4.96 -16.61
C THR A 414 9.46 4.69 -17.42
N ALA A 415 8.52 5.65 -17.51
CA ALA A 415 7.31 5.49 -18.32
C ALA A 415 7.61 5.22 -19.81
N ILE A 416 8.70 5.76 -20.36
CA ILE A 416 9.16 5.46 -21.72
C ILE A 416 9.76 4.05 -21.78
N ILE A 417 10.55 3.66 -20.79
CA ILE A 417 11.15 2.31 -20.71
C ILE A 417 10.05 1.26 -20.59
N ASP A 418 9.13 1.40 -19.65
CA ASP A 418 8.04 0.43 -19.42
C ASP A 418 7.19 0.21 -20.68
N LYS A 419 6.97 1.27 -21.47
CA LYS A 419 6.16 1.15 -22.69
C LYS A 419 6.90 0.53 -23.88
N TYR A 420 8.21 0.73 -24.00
CA TYR A 420 8.97 0.41 -25.21
C TYR A 420 10.08 -0.62 -25.01
N ASP A 421 10.38 -0.97 -23.77
CA ASP A 421 11.40 -1.92 -23.34
C ASP A 421 12.73 -1.70 -24.12
N GLN A 422 13.29 -2.74 -24.75
CA GLN A 422 14.59 -2.68 -25.43
C GLN A 422 14.64 -1.61 -26.53
N ARG A 423 13.49 -1.26 -27.13
CA ARG A 423 13.42 -0.21 -28.17
C ARG A 423 13.72 1.17 -27.60
N ALA A 424 13.44 1.42 -26.31
CA ALA A 424 13.84 2.63 -25.60
C ALA A 424 15.22 2.50 -24.96
N ILE A 425 15.49 1.37 -24.32
CA ILE A 425 16.69 1.15 -23.51
C ILE A 425 17.97 1.35 -24.35
N ASP A 426 18.09 0.73 -25.52
CA ASP A 426 19.31 0.80 -26.33
C ASP A 426 19.65 2.21 -26.83
N PRO A 427 18.71 2.97 -27.44
CA PRO A 427 18.94 4.37 -27.77
C PRO A 427 19.26 5.23 -26.54
N MET A 428 18.59 4.99 -25.41
CA MET A 428 18.86 5.73 -24.17
C MET A 428 20.27 5.46 -23.64
N ARG A 429 20.72 4.20 -23.61
CA ARG A 429 22.10 3.81 -23.28
C ARG A 429 23.12 4.56 -24.13
N GLN A 430 22.92 4.61 -25.45
CA GLN A 430 23.83 5.33 -26.36
C GLN A 430 23.93 6.82 -26.03
N VAL A 431 22.78 7.48 -25.80
CA VAL A 431 22.76 8.91 -25.44
C VAL A 431 23.38 9.13 -24.06
N CYS A 432 23.11 8.26 -23.08
CA CYS A 432 23.73 8.31 -21.76
C CYS A 432 25.26 8.20 -21.85
N VAL A 433 25.81 7.28 -22.63
CA VAL A 433 27.28 7.17 -22.84
C VAL A 433 27.86 8.45 -23.43
N MET A 434 27.20 9.06 -24.42
CA MET A 434 27.63 10.34 -24.99
C MET A 434 27.62 11.45 -23.94
N MET A 435 26.61 11.49 -23.05
CA MET A 435 26.52 12.46 -21.96
C MET A 435 27.62 12.24 -20.91
N LEU A 436 27.92 11.00 -20.53
CA LEU A 436 29.01 10.68 -19.61
C LEU A 436 30.36 11.22 -20.12
N GLN A 437 30.63 11.07 -21.43
CA GLN A 437 31.84 11.62 -22.05
C GLN A 437 31.84 13.15 -22.09
N LYS A 438 30.68 13.76 -22.37
CA LYS A 438 30.53 15.22 -22.44
C LYS A 438 30.72 15.90 -21.07
N PHE A 439 30.24 15.27 -19.99
CA PHE A 439 30.19 15.87 -18.66
C PHE A 439 31.34 15.44 -17.72
N GLN A 440 32.40 14.78 -18.22
CA GLN A 440 33.51 14.30 -17.38
C GLN A 440 34.16 15.36 -16.48
N THR A 441 34.09 16.64 -16.86
CA THR A 441 34.66 17.76 -16.09
C THR A 441 33.65 18.49 -15.20
N ASP A 442 32.36 18.15 -15.27
CA ASP A 442 31.26 18.79 -14.54
C ASP A 442 30.59 17.74 -13.63
N ALA A 443 31.01 17.70 -12.36
CA ALA A 443 30.61 16.64 -11.44
C ALA A 443 29.09 16.61 -11.17
N VAL A 444 28.42 17.77 -11.17
CA VAL A 444 26.98 17.87 -10.90
C VAL A 444 26.17 17.30 -12.07
N ARG A 445 26.49 17.70 -13.30
CA ARG A 445 25.82 17.14 -14.49
C ARG A 445 26.17 15.68 -14.70
N LEU A 446 27.40 15.28 -14.39
CA LEU A 446 27.81 13.89 -14.47
C LEU A 446 27.03 13.03 -13.47
N GLU A 447 26.81 13.50 -12.23
CA GLU A 447 25.99 12.80 -11.24
C GLU A 447 24.58 12.53 -11.79
N ALA A 448 23.92 13.57 -12.30
CA ALA A 448 22.57 13.45 -12.85
C ALA A 448 22.52 12.51 -14.07
N ALA A 449 23.54 12.56 -14.94
CA ALA A 449 23.65 11.65 -16.08
C ALA A 449 23.89 10.19 -15.66
N VAL A 450 24.67 9.95 -14.59
CA VAL A 450 24.87 8.61 -14.01
C VAL A 450 23.56 8.11 -13.35
N ALA A 451 22.81 9.00 -12.69
CA ALA A 451 21.51 8.65 -12.12
C ALA A 451 20.47 8.26 -13.20
N LEU A 452 20.42 8.99 -14.31
CA LEU A 452 19.58 8.62 -15.45
C LEU A 452 20.04 7.31 -16.11
N LEU A 453 21.36 7.09 -16.19
CA LEU A 453 21.91 5.84 -16.71
C LEU A 453 21.47 4.63 -15.87
N GLY A 454 21.36 4.79 -14.55
CA GLY A 454 20.89 3.73 -13.64
C GLY A 454 19.55 3.11 -14.05
N GLN A 455 18.66 3.89 -14.68
CA GLN A 455 17.36 3.43 -15.17
C GLN A 455 17.46 2.42 -16.34
N VAL A 456 18.61 2.34 -17.01
CA VAL A 456 18.80 1.50 -18.22
C VAL A 456 20.03 0.57 -18.12
N MET A 457 20.55 0.34 -16.90
CA MET A 457 21.76 -0.47 -16.69
C MET A 457 21.53 -1.97 -16.71
N ALA A 458 20.36 -2.45 -16.29
CA ALA A 458 20.06 -3.88 -16.19
C ALA A 458 20.19 -4.57 -17.56
N GLY A 459 20.74 -5.79 -17.60
CA GLY A 459 20.88 -6.60 -18.82
C GLY A 459 21.83 -6.04 -19.87
N TRP A 460 22.80 -5.18 -19.50
CA TRP A 460 23.67 -4.52 -20.47
C TRP A 460 25.09 -5.13 -20.56
N ASP A 461 25.41 -5.70 -21.72
CA ASP A 461 26.72 -6.32 -22.02
C ASP A 461 27.93 -5.39 -21.85
N GLN A 462 27.75 -4.09 -22.06
CA GLN A 462 28.80 -3.07 -21.95
C GLN A 462 28.88 -2.42 -20.57
N ALA A 463 28.07 -2.85 -19.59
CA ALA A 463 28.05 -2.28 -18.24
C ALA A 463 29.46 -2.20 -17.62
N ALA A 464 30.24 -3.27 -17.76
CA ALA A 464 31.61 -3.33 -17.24
C ALA A 464 32.53 -2.24 -17.82
N HIS A 465 32.46 -1.99 -19.13
CA HIS A 465 33.27 -0.97 -19.79
C HIS A 465 32.84 0.44 -19.34
N VAL A 466 31.54 0.67 -19.16
CA VAL A 466 31.03 1.96 -18.70
C VAL A 466 31.48 2.26 -17.26
N ILE A 467 31.40 1.27 -16.38
CA ILE A 467 31.90 1.41 -15.00
C ILE A 467 33.40 1.65 -14.99
N GLU A 468 34.19 0.91 -15.77
CA GLU A 468 35.63 1.14 -15.89
C GLU A 468 35.94 2.57 -16.37
N SER A 469 35.20 3.05 -17.37
CA SER A 469 35.33 4.43 -17.85
C SER A 469 34.98 5.47 -16.79
N LEU A 470 33.97 5.22 -15.95
CA LEU A 470 33.58 6.11 -14.85
C LEU A 470 34.64 6.09 -13.74
N MET A 471 35.17 4.92 -13.39
CA MET A 471 36.25 4.78 -12.41
C MET A 471 37.56 5.45 -12.87
N ALA A 472 37.77 5.59 -14.18
CA ALA A 472 38.89 6.35 -14.73
C ALA A 472 38.72 7.89 -14.62
N VAL A 473 37.51 8.39 -14.32
CA VAL A 473 37.26 9.83 -14.16
C VAL A 473 37.91 10.31 -12.84
N PRO A 474 38.79 11.33 -12.87
CA PRO A 474 39.48 11.79 -11.66
C PRO A 474 38.57 12.29 -10.55
N ALA A 475 37.37 12.78 -10.88
CA ALA A 475 36.39 13.21 -9.88
C ALA A 475 35.80 12.03 -9.07
N VAL A 476 35.84 10.81 -9.63
CA VAL A 476 35.33 9.59 -8.99
C VAL A 476 36.40 8.95 -8.10
N THR A 477 37.63 8.80 -8.59
CA THR A 477 38.71 8.07 -7.90
C THR A 477 39.81 8.94 -7.31
N GLY A 478 39.85 10.24 -7.63
CA GLY A 478 40.92 11.13 -7.19
C GLY A 478 40.93 11.35 -5.67
N THR A 479 42.13 11.43 -5.08
CA THR A 479 42.33 11.81 -3.68
C THR A 479 42.44 13.34 -3.49
N THR A 480 41.95 14.13 -4.44
CA THR A 480 42.13 15.59 -4.48
C THR A 480 41.45 16.29 -3.31
N ASP A 481 41.94 17.47 -2.92
CA ASP A 481 41.45 18.32 -1.81
C ASP A 481 39.97 18.77 -1.89
N ASN A 482 39.22 18.35 -2.93
CA ASN A 482 37.84 18.78 -3.19
C ASN A 482 36.82 17.62 -3.16
N ILE A 483 36.96 16.70 -2.20
CA ILE A 483 36.07 15.54 -2.05
C ILE A 483 34.62 15.97 -1.80
N GLU A 484 34.40 17.06 -1.05
CA GLU A 484 33.05 17.57 -0.71
C GLU A 484 32.23 17.99 -1.95
N ALA A 485 32.89 18.56 -2.95
CA ALA A 485 32.23 18.93 -4.21
C ALA A 485 31.95 17.74 -5.14
N GLN A 486 32.54 16.58 -4.86
CA GLN A 486 32.44 15.37 -5.69
C GLN A 486 31.70 14.23 -4.98
N GLU A 487 31.25 14.45 -3.75
CA GLU A 487 30.67 13.44 -2.86
C GLU A 487 29.47 12.74 -3.51
N PHE A 488 28.50 13.50 -4.02
CA PHE A 488 27.28 12.97 -4.63
C PHE A 488 27.54 12.22 -5.93
N LEU A 489 28.49 12.68 -6.75
CA LEU A 489 28.92 11.94 -7.94
C LEU A 489 29.48 10.57 -7.54
N ARG A 490 30.35 10.51 -6.53
CA ARG A 490 30.94 9.25 -6.05
C ARG A 490 29.89 8.33 -5.46
N ALA A 491 29.00 8.87 -4.63
CA ALA A 491 27.87 8.15 -4.08
C ALA A 491 26.99 7.55 -5.19
N ARG A 492 26.68 8.33 -6.23
CA ARG A 492 25.89 7.85 -7.36
C ARG A 492 26.60 6.76 -8.18
N VAL A 493 27.91 6.90 -8.40
CA VAL A 493 28.69 5.86 -9.10
C VAL A 493 28.73 4.58 -8.28
N LEU A 494 28.86 4.65 -6.95
CA LEU A 494 28.75 3.47 -6.08
C LEU A 494 27.38 2.79 -6.23
N ARG A 495 26.30 3.58 -6.23
CA ARG A 495 24.95 3.04 -6.47
C ARG A 495 24.84 2.34 -7.83
N LEU A 496 25.36 2.96 -8.88
CA LEU A 496 25.39 2.37 -10.23
C LEU A 496 26.14 1.04 -10.25
N MET A 497 27.25 0.92 -9.51
CA MET A 497 28.00 -0.34 -9.38
C MET A 497 27.15 -1.44 -8.74
N GLY A 498 26.35 -1.11 -7.72
CA GLY A 498 25.41 -2.04 -7.11
C GLY A 498 24.32 -2.48 -8.08
N GLN A 499 23.69 -1.53 -8.79
CA GLN A 499 22.63 -1.81 -9.77
C GLN A 499 23.11 -2.68 -10.93
N ALA A 500 24.36 -2.51 -11.35
CA ALA A 500 24.93 -3.27 -12.46
C ALA A 500 25.59 -4.59 -12.01
N ALA A 501 25.61 -4.92 -10.72
CA ALA A 501 26.51 -5.93 -10.16
C ALA A 501 26.37 -7.32 -10.81
N ASP A 502 25.14 -7.73 -11.16
CA ASP A 502 24.87 -9.01 -11.83
C ASP A 502 25.41 -9.07 -13.27
N GLU A 503 25.57 -7.93 -13.94
CA GLU A 503 26.09 -7.83 -15.30
C GLU A 503 27.63 -7.82 -15.35
N LEU A 504 28.29 -7.71 -14.19
CA LEU A 504 29.74 -7.49 -14.14
C LEU A 504 30.53 -8.80 -14.16
N PRO A 505 31.61 -8.88 -14.95
CA PRO A 505 32.55 -9.99 -14.84
C PRO A 505 33.29 -9.93 -13.50
N ALA A 506 33.74 -11.10 -13.02
CA ALA A 506 34.42 -11.24 -11.72
C ALA A 506 35.59 -10.26 -11.48
N ALA A 507 36.34 -9.89 -12.54
CA ALA A 507 37.43 -8.93 -12.43
C ALA A 507 36.95 -7.49 -12.15
N ALA A 508 35.83 -7.08 -12.76
CA ALA A 508 35.21 -5.78 -12.51
C ALA A 508 34.57 -5.75 -11.12
N ILE A 509 33.95 -6.86 -10.69
CA ILE A 509 33.42 -7.03 -9.33
C ILE A 509 34.50 -6.81 -8.27
N ASP A 510 35.69 -7.41 -8.41
CA ASP A 510 36.79 -7.22 -7.45
C ASP A 510 37.23 -5.73 -7.40
N ALA A 511 37.31 -5.05 -8.53
CA ALA A 511 37.65 -3.63 -8.59
C ALA A 511 36.57 -2.74 -7.92
N CYS A 512 35.29 -3.00 -8.19
CA CYS A 512 34.17 -2.27 -7.60
C CYS A 512 34.10 -2.50 -6.09
N ALA A 513 34.26 -3.75 -5.63
CA ALA A 513 34.28 -4.08 -4.21
C ALA A 513 35.40 -3.34 -3.46
N ARG A 514 36.61 -3.28 -4.02
CA ARG A 514 37.73 -2.53 -3.42
C ARG A 514 37.46 -1.03 -3.37
N PHE A 515 36.84 -0.47 -4.40
CA PHE A 515 36.49 0.95 -4.43
C PHE A 515 35.41 1.30 -3.40
N ALA A 516 34.35 0.47 -3.31
CA ALA A 516 33.31 0.64 -2.30
C ALA A 516 33.85 0.47 -0.87
N LEU A 517 34.75 -0.50 -0.63
CA LEU A 517 35.43 -0.65 0.67
C LEU A 517 36.27 0.56 1.06
N GLN A 518 36.95 1.21 0.11
CA GLN A 518 37.69 2.45 0.36
C GLN A 518 36.78 3.63 0.70
N SER A 519 35.49 3.53 0.35
CA SER A 519 34.48 4.57 0.54
C SER A 519 33.66 4.40 1.83
N LEU A 520 33.96 3.38 2.65
CA LEU A 520 33.37 3.18 3.98
C LEU A 520 33.94 4.20 5.00
N ASP A 521 33.51 5.46 4.88
CA ASP A 521 33.94 6.58 5.71
C ASP A 521 32.78 7.16 6.52
N ALA A 522 32.79 6.95 7.84
CA ALA A 522 31.74 7.44 8.75
C ALA A 522 31.66 8.97 8.84
N THR A 523 32.67 9.72 8.36
CA THR A 523 32.61 11.18 8.29
C THR A 523 31.77 11.71 7.12
N ARG A 524 31.41 10.83 6.17
CA ARG A 524 30.61 11.15 4.97
C ARG A 524 29.43 10.19 4.86
N PRO A 525 28.33 10.47 5.58
CA PRO A 525 27.19 9.55 5.67
C PRO A 525 26.60 9.17 4.31
N VAL A 526 26.48 10.11 3.36
CA VAL A 526 25.91 9.85 2.03
C VAL A 526 26.76 8.84 1.25
N MET A 527 28.09 9.03 1.23
CA MET A 527 28.99 8.06 0.60
C MET A 527 28.98 6.72 1.29
N LEU A 528 28.97 6.71 2.62
CA LEU A 528 28.96 5.49 3.43
C LEU A 528 27.75 4.61 3.09
N VAL A 529 26.55 5.19 3.09
CA VAL A 529 25.30 4.46 2.82
C VAL A 529 25.32 3.88 1.40
N ASN A 530 25.72 4.66 0.39
CA ASN A 530 25.83 4.15 -0.99
C ASN A 530 26.93 3.09 -1.15
N ALA A 531 28.04 3.21 -0.42
CA ALA A 531 29.08 2.19 -0.41
C ALA A 531 28.57 0.88 0.21
N MET A 532 27.84 0.95 1.33
CA MET A 532 27.20 -0.20 1.97
C MET A 532 26.20 -0.88 1.03
N HIS A 533 25.30 -0.10 0.43
CA HIS A 533 24.32 -0.59 -0.54
C HIS A 533 25.01 -1.30 -1.73
N ALA A 534 26.04 -0.68 -2.30
CA ALA A 534 26.82 -1.28 -3.38
C ALA A 534 27.50 -2.59 -2.97
N LEU A 535 28.06 -2.65 -1.76
CA LEU A 535 28.72 -3.86 -1.26
C LEU A 535 27.73 -5.01 -1.03
N VAL A 536 26.53 -4.72 -0.51
CA VAL A 536 25.47 -5.72 -0.34
C VAL A 536 25.07 -6.29 -1.71
N ALA A 537 24.77 -5.43 -2.68
CA ALA A 537 24.44 -5.86 -4.04
C ALA A 537 25.56 -6.68 -4.69
N ILE A 538 26.81 -6.20 -4.60
CA ILE A 538 27.99 -6.91 -5.12
C ILE A 538 28.13 -8.30 -4.49
N VAL A 539 27.92 -8.46 -3.18
CA VAL A 539 28.09 -9.77 -2.54
C VAL A 539 27.02 -10.78 -2.95
N ASN A 540 25.82 -10.29 -3.29
CA ASN A 540 24.70 -11.10 -3.76
C ASN A 540 24.75 -11.41 -5.26
N ALA A 541 25.55 -10.68 -6.03
CA ALA A 541 25.64 -10.84 -7.48
C ALA A 541 26.15 -12.22 -7.94
N THR A 542 25.64 -12.68 -9.09
CA THR A 542 25.87 -14.02 -9.67
C THR A 542 27.35 -14.36 -9.88
N HIS A 543 28.15 -13.42 -10.37
CA HIS A 543 29.57 -13.62 -10.71
C HIS A 543 30.54 -13.36 -9.54
N THR A 544 30.03 -13.14 -8.33
CA THR A 544 30.86 -12.81 -7.18
C THR A 544 31.65 -14.01 -6.65
N THR A 545 32.96 -13.84 -6.59
CA THR A 545 33.87 -14.88 -6.09
C THR A 545 33.88 -14.94 -4.56
N ALA A 546 34.16 -16.14 -4.01
CA ALA A 546 34.34 -16.31 -2.57
C ALA A 546 35.42 -15.36 -1.99
N ALA A 547 36.50 -15.08 -2.73
CA ALA A 547 37.55 -14.15 -2.28
C ALA A 547 37.02 -12.72 -2.05
N VAL A 548 36.07 -12.27 -2.89
CA VAL A 548 35.42 -10.96 -2.72
C VAL A 548 34.47 -10.99 -1.51
N LYS A 549 33.68 -12.05 -1.34
CA LYS A 549 32.83 -12.23 -0.15
C LYS A 549 33.67 -12.15 1.14
N ASP A 550 34.81 -12.82 1.18
CA ASP A 550 35.76 -12.82 2.30
C ASP A 550 36.36 -11.44 2.57
N LEU A 551 36.68 -10.70 1.51
CA LEU A 551 37.24 -9.35 1.59
C LEU A 551 36.22 -8.35 2.16
N VAL A 552 34.95 -8.48 1.77
CA VAL A 552 33.89 -7.50 2.07
C VAL A 552 33.24 -7.71 3.44
N GLN A 553 33.05 -8.97 3.84
CA GLN A 553 32.20 -9.31 4.98
C GLN A 553 32.60 -8.59 6.28
N HIS A 554 33.87 -8.71 6.70
CA HIS A 554 34.30 -8.13 7.99
C HIS A 554 34.25 -6.59 7.99
N PRO A 555 34.78 -5.86 6.99
CA PRO A 555 34.63 -4.41 6.91
C PRO A 555 33.19 -3.92 6.94
N LEU A 556 32.29 -4.56 6.17
CA LEU A 556 30.88 -4.17 6.09
C LEU A 556 30.17 -4.40 7.43
N MET A 557 30.35 -5.59 8.02
CA MET A 557 29.80 -5.96 9.32
C MET A 557 30.30 -5.02 10.43
N HIS A 558 31.60 -4.71 10.45
CA HIS A 558 32.17 -3.79 11.43
C HIS A 558 31.62 -2.36 11.25
N ALA A 559 31.54 -1.85 10.02
CA ALA A 559 31.01 -0.52 9.74
C ALA A 559 29.55 -0.39 10.18
N ALA A 560 28.67 -1.29 9.73
CA ALA A 560 27.25 -1.26 10.09
C ALA A 560 27.06 -1.46 11.61
N GLY A 561 27.64 -2.53 12.16
CA GLY A 561 27.47 -2.90 13.56
C GLY A 561 28.07 -1.93 14.59
N THR A 562 28.94 -1.00 14.19
CA THR A 562 29.43 0.08 15.08
C THR A 562 28.56 1.32 15.04
N LEU A 563 27.94 1.63 13.88
CA LEU A 563 27.15 2.84 13.67
C LEU A 563 25.70 2.74 14.15
N VAL A 564 25.15 1.51 14.27
CA VAL A 564 23.80 1.26 14.81
C VAL A 564 23.58 1.90 16.19
N GLU A 565 24.62 2.04 17.03
CA GLU A 565 24.47 2.69 18.35
C GLU A 565 24.19 4.20 18.23
N THR A 566 24.68 4.85 17.18
CA THR A 566 24.57 6.31 16.99
C THR A 566 23.44 6.70 16.06
N ALA A 567 23.06 5.81 15.13
CA ALA A 567 22.01 6.02 14.15
C ALA A 567 20.60 6.11 14.78
N ARG A 568 19.66 6.70 14.03
CA ARG A 568 18.26 6.98 14.41
C ARG A 568 17.38 6.91 13.15
N ALA A 569 16.07 6.72 13.31
CA ALA A 569 15.10 6.72 12.21
C ALA A 569 15.55 5.81 11.05
N ASP A 570 15.38 6.24 9.79
CA ASP A 570 15.65 5.46 8.58
C ASP A 570 17.11 4.98 8.48
N SER A 571 18.07 5.78 8.97
CA SER A 571 19.47 5.36 9.02
C SER A 571 19.71 4.18 9.96
N LEU A 572 18.91 4.03 11.03
CA LEU A 572 19.01 2.86 11.90
C LEU A 572 18.47 1.61 11.21
N VAL A 573 17.31 1.72 10.55
CA VAL A 573 16.69 0.65 9.76
C VAL A 573 17.66 0.15 8.68
N PHE A 574 18.14 1.06 7.83
CA PHE A 574 19.12 0.74 6.78
C PHE A 574 20.38 0.04 7.31
N LEU A 575 20.91 0.48 8.46
CA LEU A 575 22.10 -0.11 9.04
C LEU A 575 21.84 -1.50 9.64
N LEU A 576 20.65 -1.76 10.19
CA LEU A 576 20.26 -3.08 10.68
C LEU A 576 20.11 -4.06 9.50
N GLU A 577 19.42 -3.67 8.43
CA GLU A 577 19.30 -4.46 7.19
C GLU A 577 20.67 -4.76 6.57
N THR A 578 21.52 -3.73 6.44
CA THR A 578 22.89 -3.88 5.95
C THR A 578 23.68 -4.86 6.83
N PHE A 579 23.46 -4.81 8.15
CA PHE A 579 24.12 -5.70 9.10
C PHE A 579 23.62 -7.16 8.98
N VAL A 580 22.31 -7.37 8.80
CA VAL A 580 21.72 -8.69 8.49
C VAL A 580 22.34 -9.24 7.21
N ALA A 581 22.36 -8.45 6.13
CA ALA A 581 22.97 -8.83 4.86
C ALA A 581 24.45 -9.22 5.03
N ALA A 582 25.22 -8.45 5.81
CA ALA A 582 26.62 -8.72 6.09
C ALA A 582 26.85 -10.03 6.89
N LEU A 583 25.96 -10.34 7.84
CA LEU A 583 26.01 -11.58 8.62
C LEU A 583 25.72 -12.81 7.74
N ARG A 584 24.74 -12.69 6.83
CA ARG A 584 24.29 -13.77 5.93
C ARG A 584 25.33 -14.15 4.85
N ILE A 585 26.33 -13.31 4.56
CA ILE A 585 27.36 -13.59 3.53
C ILE A 585 28.05 -14.96 3.76
N ARG A 586 28.64 -15.14 4.95
CA ARG A 586 29.22 -16.41 5.41
C ARG A 586 29.08 -16.52 6.93
N PRO A 587 28.01 -17.18 7.42
CA PRO A 587 27.69 -17.21 8.86
C PRO A 587 28.85 -17.69 9.75
N ASP A 588 29.61 -18.71 9.33
CA ASP A 588 30.74 -19.23 10.12
C ASP A 588 31.89 -18.24 10.31
N ALA A 589 32.14 -17.37 9.32
CA ALA A 589 33.20 -16.36 9.40
C ALA A 589 32.81 -15.16 10.28
N ALA A 590 31.50 -14.91 10.45
CA ALA A 590 30.98 -13.86 11.32
C ALA A 590 31.00 -14.26 12.81
N ALA A 591 30.89 -15.56 13.12
CA ALA A 591 30.77 -16.09 14.48
C ALA A 591 31.75 -15.52 15.53
N PRO A 592 33.05 -15.28 15.24
CA PRO A 592 33.97 -14.72 16.23
C PRO A 592 33.61 -13.29 16.69
N HIS A 593 32.87 -12.54 15.88
CA HIS A 593 32.51 -11.14 16.13
C HIS A 593 31.09 -10.97 16.69
N VAL A 594 30.26 -12.01 16.59
CA VAL A 594 28.87 -12.05 17.09
C VAL A 594 28.75 -11.54 18.54
N PRO A 595 29.59 -11.93 19.52
CA PRO A 595 29.38 -11.51 20.90
C PRO A 595 29.56 -10.00 21.12
N ASP A 596 30.52 -9.39 20.42
CA ASP A 596 30.78 -7.95 20.52
C ASP A 596 29.62 -7.14 19.93
N HIS A 597 29.06 -7.60 18.80
CA HIS A 597 27.92 -6.95 18.16
C HIS A 597 26.61 -7.16 18.89
N MET A 598 26.36 -8.35 19.46
CA MET A 598 25.15 -8.63 20.24
C MET A 598 24.99 -7.62 21.40
N ALA A 599 26.07 -7.29 22.11
CA ALA A 599 26.04 -6.29 23.18
C ALA A 599 25.67 -4.87 22.70
N ARG A 600 25.87 -4.56 21.41
CA ARG A 600 25.45 -3.30 20.79
C ARG A 600 23.98 -3.35 20.41
N ILE A 601 23.56 -4.44 19.76
CA ILE A 601 22.17 -4.66 19.33
C ILE A 601 21.21 -4.63 20.52
N VAL A 602 21.57 -5.24 21.66
CA VAL A 602 20.77 -5.15 22.89
C VAL A 602 20.59 -3.71 23.37
N ARG A 603 21.64 -2.87 23.28
CA ARG A 603 21.56 -1.46 23.68
C ARG A 603 20.71 -0.62 22.72
N VAL A 604 20.77 -0.94 21.43
CA VAL A 604 19.89 -0.34 20.40
C VAL A 604 18.45 -0.69 20.70
N TRP A 605 18.16 -1.98 20.90
CA TRP A 605 16.81 -2.46 21.21
C TRP A 605 16.25 -1.84 22.49
N GLN A 606 17.03 -1.80 23.59
CA GLN A 606 16.63 -1.15 24.85
C GLN A 606 16.29 0.33 24.71
N ARG A 607 16.87 1.03 23.71
CA ARG A 607 16.60 2.45 23.43
C ARG A 607 15.38 2.66 22.54
N SER A 608 15.09 1.69 21.67
CA SER A 608 14.05 1.75 20.64
C SER A 608 12.94 0.74 20.90
N VAL A 609 12.60 0.51 22.17
CA VAL A 609 11.53 -0.41 22.60
C VAL A 609 10.17 -0.06 22.01
N ASP A 610 9.91 1.24 21.83
CA ASP A 610 8.63 1.75 21.33
C ASP A 610 8.51 1.67 19.80
N ASP A 611 9.55 1.21 19.11
CA ASP A 611 9.64 1.14 17.65
C ASP A 611 9.50 -0.33 17.19
N PRO A 612 8.34 -0.73 16.62
CA PRO A 612 8.10 -2.11 16.19
C PRO A 612 8.99 -2.53 15.03
N VAL A 613 9.30 -1.63 14.09
CA VAL A 613 10.16 -1.92 12.93
C VAL A 613 11.58 -2.24 13.38
N VAL A 614 12.15 -1.40 14.25
CA VAL A 614 13.48 -1.66 14.83
C VAL A 614 13.46 -2.96 15.64
N THR A 615 12.37 -3.25 16.36
CA THR A 615 12.26 -4.49 17.13
C THR A 615 12.25 -5.73 16.24
N ALA A 616 11.50 -5.72 15.13
CA ALA A 616 11.49 -6.80 14.14
C ALA A 616 12.89 -7.03 13.53
N LEU A 617 13.54 -5.96 13.08
CA LEU A 617 14.90 -6.03 12.52
C LEU A 617 15.93 -6.56 13.54
N VAL A 618 15.77 -6.25 14.83
CA VAL A 618 16.63 -6.80 15.89
C VAL A 618 16.41 -8.32 16.04
N VAL A 619 15.19 -8.82 15.86
CA VAL A 619 14.92 -10.27 15.80
C VAL A 619 15.63 -10.90 14.60
N GLU A 620 15.53 -10.30 13.42
CA GLU A 620 16.23 -10.77 12.21
C GLU A 620 17.76 -10.75 12.35
N VAL A 621 18.32 -9.72 13.00
CA VAL A 621 19.76 -9.67 13.29
C VAL A 621 20.17 -10.86 14.17
N VAL A 622 19.38 -11.19 15.20
CA VAL A 622 19.65 -12.34 16.07
C VAL A 622 19.53 -13.66 15.30
N ASP A 623 18.53 -13.78 14.42
CA ASP A 623 18.38 -14.93 13.54
C ASP A 623 19.59 -15.10 12.61
N ALA A 624 20.04 -14.02 11.97
CA ALA A 624 21.22 -14.02 11.10
C ALA A 624 22.51 -14.37 11.85
N MET A 625 22.67 -13.95 13.12
CA MET A 625 23.77 -14.39 13.98
C MET A 625 23.69 -15.88 14.33
N ALA A 626 22.47 -16.45 14.39
CA ALA A 626 22.19 -17.84 14.71
C ALA A 626 22.26 -18.78 13.49
N ALA A 627 22.48 -18.26 12.28
CA ALA A 627 22.47 -19.03 11.03
C ALA A 627 23.56 -20.13 10.91
N SER A 628 24.51 -20.22 11.84
CA SER A 628 25.59 -21.22 11.83
C SER A 628 25.80 -21.87 13.20
N PRO A 629 26.26 -23.14 13.29
CA PRO A 629 26.60 -23.77 14.56
C PRO A 629 27.61 -22.98 15.41
N ALA A 630 28.57 -22.32 14.74
CA ALA A 630 29.55 -21.47 15.42
C ALA A 630 28.93 -20.18 15.92
N GLY A 631 28.02 -19.57 15.14
CA GLY A 631 27.25 -18.39 15.53
C GLY A 631 26.33 -18.67 16.73
N LEU A 632 25.59 -19.78 16.70
CA LEU A 632 24.80 -20.28 17.84
C LEU A 632 25.64 -20.44 19.10
N ALA A 633 26.82 -21.05 18.99
CA ALA A 633 27.72 -21.21 20.12
C ALA A 633 28.20 -19.86 20.68
N ALA A 634 28.47 -18.89 19.79
CA ALA A 634 28.89 -17.54 20.17
C ALA A 634 27.77 -16.75 20.87
N LEU A 635 26.50 -16.89 20.45
CA LEU A 635 25.34 -16.26 21.10
C LEU A 635 25.08 -16.81 22.51
N VAL A 636 25.24 -18.12 22.71
CA VAL A 636 24.97 -18.78 23.99
C VAL A 636 26.14 -18.63 24.97
N ALA A 637 27.37 -18.51 24.48
CA ALA A 637 28.55 -18.41 25.33
C ALA A 637 28.59 -17.08 26.12
N PRO A 638 29.02 -17.10 27.39
CA PRO A 638 29.26 -15.87 28.15
C PRO A 638 30.50 -15.15 27.60
N ALA A 639 30.30 -14.01 26.94
CA ALA A 639 31.39 -13.20 26.42
C ALA A 639 31.78 -12.07 27.39
N GLY A 640 33.08 -11.94 27.68
CA GLY A 640 33.71 -10.69 28.12
C GLY A 640 33.12 -9.96 29.35
N GLY A 641 32.36 -10.62 30.23
CA GLY A 641 31.73 -9.99 31.39
C GLY A 641 30.32 -9.40 31.15
N ALA A 642 29.79 -9.47 29.93
CA ALA A 642 28.39 -9.16 29.62
C ALA A 642 27.48 -10.35 29.97
N PRO A 643 26.18 -10.13 30.30
CA PRO A 643 25.22 -11.23 30.38
C PRO A 643 25.11 -11.92 29.01
N SER A 644 25.14 -13.25 28.99
CA SER A 644 24.85 -14.01 27.77
C SER A 644 23.43 -13.71 27.28
N THR A 645 23.14 -13.95 25.99
CA THR A 645 21.77 -13.86 25.45
C THR A 645 20.79 -14.68 26.29
N ALA A 646 21.24 -15.84 26.79
CA ALA A 646 20.46 -16.67 27.71
C ALA A 646 20.09 -15.96 29.02
N ARG A 647 21.01 -15.20 29.64
CA ARG A 647 20.73 -14.46 30.86
C ARG A 647 19.85 -13.24 30.63
N LEU A 648 20.05 -12.54 29.51
CA LEU A 648 19.20 -11.43 29.11
C LEU A 648 17.74 -11.89 28.93
N LEU A 649 17.53 -12.96 28.17
CA LEU A 649 16.20 -13.55 27.95
C LEU A 649 15.61 -14.09 29.26
N GLU A 650 16.39 -14.77 30.10
CA GLU A 650 15.94 -15.24 31.42
C GLU A 650 15.47 -14.08 32.30
N ASP A 651 16.24 -12.98 32.39
CA ASP A 651 15.91 -11.82 33.20
C ASP A 651 14.61 -11.14 32.71
N MET A 652 14.44 -10.98 31.39
CA MET A 652 13.23 -10.40 30.80
C MET A 652 11.99 -11.29 31.02
N LEU A 653 12.13 -12.61 30.87
CA LEU A 653 11.03 -13.56 31.08
C LEU A 653 10.69 -13.78 32.56
N ALA A 654 11.65 -13.57 33.48
CA ALA A 654 11.42 -13.68 34.92
C ALA A 654 10.65 -12.48 35.48
N ALA A 655 10.80 -11.29 34.88
CA ALA A 655 10.13 -10.06 35.27
C ALA A 655 9.40 -9.40 34.07
N PRO A 656 8.41 -10.08 33.44
CA PRO A 656 7.75 -9.57 32.23
C PRO A 656 6.97 -8.28 32.50
N ASP A 657 6.43 -8.14 33.72
CA ASP A 657 5.68 -6.95 34.17
C ASP A 657 6.56 -5.67 34.25
N ALA A 658 7.89 -5.79 34.09
CA ALA A 658 8.82 -4.66 34.07
C ALA A 658 9.06 -4.09 32.66
N HIS A 659 8.48 -4.70 31.62
CA HIS A 659 8.69 -4.37 30.22
C HIS A 659 7.35 -4.23 29.49
N GLU A 660 7.34 -3.49 28.37
CA GLU A 660 6.16 -3.42 27.50
C GLU A 660 5.89 -4.79 26.84
N PRO A 661 4.62 -5.19 26.63
CA PRO A 661 4.28 -6.51 26.09
C PRO A 661 4.95 -6.83 24.74
N GLY A 662 5.08 -5.85 23.85
CA GLY A 662 5.75 -6.03 22.55
C GLY A 662 7.22 -6.42 22.68
N VAL A 663 7.94 -5.88 23.68
CA VAL A 663 9.33 -6.26 23.95
C VAL A 663 9.43 -7.69 24.46
N VAL A 664 8.50 -8.08 25.33
CA VAL A 664 8.46 -9.44 25.86
C VAL A 664 8.13 -10.43 24.75
N ALA A 665 7.19 -10.09 23.86
CA ALA A 665 6.88 -10.90 22.67
C ALA A 665 8.12 -11.05 21.77
N ALA A 666 8.79 -9.96 21.39
CA ALA A 666 10.00 -10.01 20.58
C ALA A 666 11.15 -10.78 21.25
N ALA A 667 11.31 -10.69 22.57
CA ALA A 667 12.28 -11.51 23.31
C ALA A 667 11.98 -13.01 23.16
N VAL A 668 10.70 -13.37 23.17
CA VAL A 668 10.25 -14.74 22.97
C VAL A 668 10.41 -15.17 21.51
N ASP A 669 10.19 -14.28 20.55
CA ASP A 669 10.41 -14.56 19.13
C ASP A 669 11.90 -14.77 18.82
N MET A 670 12.80 -13.97 19.41
CA MET A 670 14.25 -14.22 19.37
C MET A 670 14.61 -15.61 19.90
N LEU A 671 14.00 -16.02 21.02
CA LEU A 671 14.20 -17.34 21.58
C LEU A 671 13.71 -18.43 20.61
N ALA A 672 12.54 -18.25 20.00
CA ALA A 672 12.02 -19.17 19.01
C ALA A 672 12.97 -19.28 17.80
N ALA A 673 13.41 -18.16 17.22
CA ALA A 673 14.33 -18.12 16.08
C ALA A 673 15.63 -18.88 16.36
N ILE A 674 16.27 -18.63 17.51
CA ILE A 674 17.50 -19.35 17.91
C ILE A 674 17.25 -20.87 18.02
N LEU A 675 16.10 -21.28 18.54
CA LEU A 675 15.74 -22.70 18.69
C LEU A 675 15.45 -23.36 17.33
N HIS A 676 14.80 -22.65 16.41
CA HIS A 676 14.56 -23.11 15.05
C HIS A 676 15.88 -23.32 14.30
N ARG A 677 16.78 -22.32 14.31
CA ARG A 677 18.12 -22.45 13.71
C ARG A 677 18.94 -23.58 14.33
N ALA A 678 18.89 -23.74 15.65
CA ALA A 678 19.57 -24.85 16.33
C ALA A 678 19.01 -26.23 15.94
N ARG A 679 17.72 -26.33 15.64
CA ARG A 679 17.11 -27.54 15.11
C ARG A 679 17.58 -27.82 13.69
N ALA A 680 17.49 -26.84 12.80
CA ALA A 680 17.90 -26.97 11.40
C ALA A 680 19.38 -27.37 11.27
N ALA A 681 20.25 -26.78 12.09
CA ALA A 681 21.68 -27.09 12.14
C ALA A 681 22.03 -28.38 12.92
N ASN A 682 21.04 -29.10 13.45
CA ASN A 682 21.20 -30.26 14.35
C ASN A 682 22.18 -29.99 15.52
N ALA A 683 22.13 -28.78 16.07
CA ALA A 683 23.04 -28.23 17.08
C ALA A 683 22.37 -28.04 18.45
N GLN A 684 21.39 -28.86 18.79
CA GLN A 684 20.52 -28.65 19.95
C GLN A 684 21.25 -28.75 21.29
N ALA A 685 22.39 -29.46 21.32
CA ALA A 685 23.28 -29.48 22.48
C ALA A 685 23.90 -28.10 22.81
N VAL A 686 24.08 -27.24 21.80
CA VAL A 686 24.65 -25.89 21.96
C VAL A 686 23.68 -24.97 22.70
N VAL A 687 22.39 -25.08 22.41
CA VAL A 687 21.32 -24.28 23.04
C VAL A 687 20.77 -24.88 24.33
N ALA A 688 21.34 -25.97 24.83
CA ALA A 688 20.92 -26.59 26.08
C ALA A 688 20.91 -25.65 27.30
N PRO A 689 21.91 -24.76 27.50
CA PRO A 689 21.88 -23.77 28.57
C PRO A 689 20.72 -22.78 28.44
N LEU A 690 20.40 -22.38 27.19
CA LEU A 690 19.32 -21.46 26.89
C LEU A 690 17.96 -22.05 27.22
N VAL A 691 17.70 -23.30 26.80
CA VAL A 691 16.46 -24.03 27.14
C VAL A 691 16.33 -24.20 28.66
N ALA A 692 17.43 -24.56 29.35
CA ALA A 692 17.40 -24.76 30.79
C ALA A 692 17.06 -23.47 31.58
N ALA A 693 17.56 -22.32 31.12
CA ALA A 693 17.31 -21.02 31.75
C ALA A 693 15.89 -20.49 31.46
N THR A 694 15.40 -20.68 30.23
CA THR A 694 14.17 -20.00 29.76
C THR A 694 12.89 -20.84 29.89
N TYR A 695 12.98 -22.17 29.99
CA TYR A 695 11.81 -23.05 29.95
C TYR A 695 10.78 -22.75 31.06
N ALA A 696 11.20 -22.68 32.32
CA ALA A 696 10.28 -22.43 33.43
C ALA A 696 9.69 -21.00 33.42
N PRO A 697 10.49 -19.93 33.19
CA PRO A 697 9.96 -18.59 32.97
C PRO A 697 8.96 -18.49 31.81
N LEU A 698 9.24 -19.13 30.67
CA LEU A 698 8.39 -19.12 29.48
C LEU A 698 7.03 -19.78 29.73
N VAL A 699 7.01 -20.93 30.40
CA VAL A 699 5.75 -21.59 30.80
C VAL A 699 4.97 -20.71 31.78
N ALA A 700 5.65 -20.10 32.75
CA ALA A 700 5.01 -19.21 33.70
C ALA A 700 4.41 -17.99 33.01
N LEU A 701 5.10 -17.43 32.02
CA LEU A 701 4.63 -16.33 31.17
C LEU A 701 3.35 -16.74 30.43
N ALA A 702 3.38 -17.84 29.67
CA ALA A 702 2.23 -18.34 28.90
C ALA A 702 0.98 -18.63 29.77
N LEU A 703 1.17 -18.99 31.05
CA LEU A 703 0.09 -19.24 31.99
C LEU A 703 -0.35 -17.99 32.77
N ARG A 704 0.43 -16.90 32.81
CA ARG A 704 0.10 -15.72 33.62
C ARG A 704 -0.40 -14.54 32.80
N THR A 705 0.17 -14.31 31.62
CA THR A 705 -0.14 -13.12 30.84
C THR A 705 -1.54 -13.20 30.20
N ASP A 706 -2.18 -12.04 30.09
CA ASP A 706 -3.47 -11.86 29.42
C ASP A 706 -3.34 -11.22 28.04
N ASP A 707 -2.13 -10.76 27.69
CA ASP A 707 -1.79 -10.19 26.39
C ASP A 707 -1.73 -11.27 25.31
N ALA A 708 -2.35 -11.02 24.15
CA ALA A 708 -2.50 -12.04 23.13
C ALA A 708 -1.20 -12.28 22.35
N THR A 709 -0.45 -11.23 22.00
CA THR A 709 0.78 -11.34 21.20
C THR A 709 1.84 -12.11 21.97
N THR A 710 2.06 -11.76 23.25
CA THR A 710 3.01 -12.46 24.13
C THR A 710 2.65 -13.93 24.35
N VAL A 711 1.35 -14.27 24.51
CA VAL A 711 0.91 -15.67 24.69
C VAL A 711 1.09 -16.49 23.41
N VAL A 712 0.88 -15.88 22.24
CA VAL A 712 1.08 -16.55 20.94
C VAL A 712 2.57 -16.78 20.69
N ALA A 713 3.41 -15.77 20.88
CA ALA A 713 4.88 -15.90 20.82
C ALA A 713 5.37 -17.01 21.77
N ALA A 714 4.85 -17.05 23.00
CA ALA A 714 5.22 -18.09 23.97
C ALA A 714 4.81 -19.50 23.53
N GLN A 715 3.68 -19.65 22.82
CA GLN A 715 3.30 -20.93 22.24
C GLN A 715 4.23 -21.36 21.11
N ALA A 716 4.67 -20.43 20.25
CA ALA A 716 5.64 -20.70 19.19
C ALA A 716 7.00 -21.12 19.77
N ALA A 717 7.53 -20.38 20.74
CA ALA A 717 8.79 -20.75 21.41
C ALA A 717 8.71 -22.12 22.14
N LEU A 718 7.59 -22.42 22.81
CA LEU A 718 7.37 -23.74 23.41
C LEU A 718 7.27 -24.84 22.35
N GLN A 719 6.64 -24.56 21.21
CA GLN A 719 6.57 -25.49 20.08
C GLN A 719 7.97 -25.76 19.52
N ALA A 720 8.83 -24.75 19.37
CA ALA A 720 10.23 -24.90 18.98
C ALA A 720 11.02 -25.75 20.00
N MET A 721 10.82 -25.54 21.31
CA MET A 721 11.44 -26.36 22.36
C MET A 721 11.00 -27.83 22.32
N VAL A 722 9.73 -28.11 22.04
CA VAL A 722 9.22 -29.47 21.90
C VAL A 722 9.72 -30.12 20.61
N GLY A 723 9.81 -29.35 19.51
CA GLY A 723 10.30 -29.81 18.22
C GLY A 723 11.79 -30.12 18.23
N GLY A 724 12.63 -29.15 18.56
CA GLY A 724 14.10 -29.27 18.50
C GLY A 724 14.74 -29.70 19.82
N GLY A 725 14.23 -29.22 20.95
CA GLY A 725 14.81 -29.42 22.29
C GLY A 725 14.24 -30.59 23.08
N HIS A 726 13.46 -31.49 22.46
CA HIS A 726 12.69 -32.53 23.14
C HIS A 726 13.47 -33.29 24.23
N ALA A 727 14.69 -33.74 23.93
CA ALA A 727 15.53 -34.48 24.87
C ALA A 727 15.96 -33.64 26.10
N LEU A 728 16.14 -32.33 25.91
CA LEU A 728 16.50 -31.39 26.98
C LEU A 728 15.29 -31.03 27.83
N VAL A 729 14.12 -30.87 27.21
CA VAL A 729 12.84 -30.65 27.91
C VAL A 729 12.47 -31.88 28.74
N LEU A 730 12.65 -33.10 28.22
CA LEU A 730 12.46 -34.33 28.99
C LEU A 730 13.46 -34.50 30.14
N ALA A 731 14.68 -33.99 29.97
CA ALA A 731 15.69 -34.00 31.03
C ALA A 731 15.40 -32.98 32.15
N SER A 732 14.49 -32.03 31.92
CA SER A 732 14.02 -31.10 32.96
C SER A 732 13.21 -31.83 34.03
N THR A 733 13.21 -31.31 35.26
CA THR A 733 12.49 -31.92 36.39
C THR A 733 10.96 -31.98 36.22
N ALA A 734 10.41 -31.17 35.31
CA ALA A 734 8.98 -31.09 35.05
C ALA A 734 8.52 -31.83 33.78
N GLY A 735 9.44 -32.19 32.87
CA GLY A 735 9.12 -32.84 31.59
C GLY A 735 8.13 -32.03 30.75
N LEU A 736 7.29 -32.71 29.96
CA LEU A 736 6.27 -32.09 29.08
C LEU A 736 4.99 -31.65 29.80
N ALA A 737 4.78 -32.04 31.07
CA ALA A 737 3.54 -31.78 31.78
C ALA A 737 3.14 -30.29 31.83
N PRO A 738 4.07 -29.32 32.03
CA PRO A 738 3.71 -27.90 32.03
C PRO A 738 3.31 -27.38 30.64
N VAL A 739 3.90 -27.88 29.55
CA VAL A 739 3.50 -27.52 28.17
C VAL A 739 2.09 -28.03 27.87
N VAL A 740 1.76 -29.24 28.33
CA VAL A 740 0.39 -29.78 28.25
C VAL A 740 -0.59 -28.91 29.04
N GLN A 741 -0.19 -28.34 30.18
CA GLN A 741 -1.04 -27.39 30.92
C GLN A 741 -1.29 -26.09 30.16
N VAL A 742 -0.28 -25.56 29.46
CA VAL A 742 -0.43 -24.40 28.57
C VAL A 742 -1.44 -24.71 27.47
N ALA A 743 -1.25 -25.81 26.72
CA ALA A 743 -2.18 -26.23 25.67
C ALA A 743 -3.61 -26.47 26.22
N ALA A 744 -3.72 -27.13 27.37
CA ALA A 744 -5.00 -27.35 28.05
C ALA A 744 -5.70 -26.05 28.42
N ARG A 745 -4.97 -25.02 28.86
CA ARG A 745 -5.53 -23.69 29.15
C ARG A 745 -6.04 -23.01 27.87
N MET A 746 -5.25 -23.01 26.79
CA MET A 746 -5.62 -22.36 25.52
C MET A 746 -6.81 -23.04 24.83
N MET A 747 -7.02 -24.34 25.07
CA MET A 747 -8.18 -25.08 24.57
C MET A 747 -9.47 -24.86 25.38
N ARG A 748 -9.44 -24.11 26.49
CA ARG A 748 -10.66 -23.85 27.27
C ARG A 748 -11.55 -22.82 26.57
N GLY A 749 -12.86 -23.05 26.61
CA GLY A 749 -13.85 -22.13 26.05
C GLY A 749 -13.89 -20.74 26.69
N ASP A 750 -13.32 -20.57 27.88
CA ASP A 750 -13.21 -19.29 28.59
C ASP A 750 -12.05 -18.41 28.10
N THR A 751 -11.09 -18.97 27.37
CA THR A 751 -9.93 -18.23 26.87
C THR A 751 -10.27 -17.55 25.54
N PRO A 752 -9.98 -16.24 25.37
CA PRO A 752 -10.19 -15.55 24.09
C PRO A 752 -9.49 -16.25 22.93
N GLU A 753 -10.12 -16.26 21.74
CA GLU A 753 -9.57 -16.96 20.57
C GLU A 753 -8.21 -16.41 20.13
N ALA A 754 -8.01 -15.08 20.25
CA ALA A 754 -6.75 -14.42 19.92
C ALA A 754 -5.54 -15.01 20.66
N ARG A 755 -5.72 -15.50 21.90
CA ARG A 755 -4.63 -16.12 22.68
C ARG A 755 -4.38 -17.57 22.30
N ALA A 756 -5.33 -18.22 21.64
CA ALA A 756 -5.27 -19.65 21.34
C ALA A 756 -4.78 -19.94 19.91
N ILE A 757 -4.48 -18.93 19.09
CA ILE A 757 -4.13 -19.09 17.67
C ILE A 757 -2.98 -20.09 17.49
N GLY A 758 -1.91 -19.97 18.29
CA GLY A 758 -0.74 -20.86 18.25
C GLY A 758 -0.93 -22.25 18.88
N VAL A 759 -2.11 -22.58 19.44
CA VAL A 759 -2.28 -23.84 20.19
C VAL A 759 -2.24 -25.06 19.27
N GLY A 760 -2.70 -24.89 18.02
CA GLY A 760 -2.73 -25.97 17.03
C GLY A 760 -1.33 -26.49 16.72
N THR A 761 -0.40 -25.59 16.39
CA THR A 761 1.00 -25.94 16.09
C THR A 761 1.72 -26.53 17.31
N LEU A 762 1.49 -25.99 18.51
CA LEU A 762 2.03 -26.55 19.75
C LEU A 762 1.55 -27.98 20.01
N VAL A 763 0.26 -28.25 19.83
CA VAL A 763 -0.31 -29.59 20.00
C VAL A 763 0.22 -30.56 18.94
N ARG A 764 0.35 -30.12 17.67
CA ARG A 764 0.97 -30.93 16.61
C ARG A 764 2.40 -31.34 16.97
N ALA A 765 3.19 -30.42 17.52
CA ALA A 765 4.55 -30.73 17.99
C ALA A 765 4.56 -31.71 19.17
N LEU A 766 3.62 -31.58 20.12
CA LEU A 766 3.45 -32.56 21.21
C LEU A 766 3.10 -33.96 20.66
N VAL A 767 2.19 -34.05 19.69
CA VAL A 767 1.83 -35.34 19.07
C VAL A 767 3.02 -35.97 18.34
N ALA A 768 3.77 -35.18 17.57
CA ALA A 768 4.91 -35.67 16.79
C ALA A 768 6.08 -36.13 17.68
N HIS A 769 6.36 -35.41 18.76
CA HIS A 769 7.58 -35.61 19.56
C HIS A 769 7.36 -36.14 20.97
N GLY A 770 6.14 -36.10 21.51
CA GLY A 770 5.88 -36.43 22.92
C GLY A 770 5.87 -37.91 23.30
N GLY A 771 6.02 -38.82 22.33
CA GLY A 771 6.15 -40.26 22.59
C GLY A 771 5.00 -40.87 23.40
N ASN A 772 5.32 -41.82 24.30
CA ASN A 772 4.32 -42.53 25.10
C ASN A 772 3.56 -41.65 26.11
N ASP A 773 4.14 -40.52 26.52
CA ASP A 773 3.53 -39.60 27.48
C ASP A 773 2.32 -38.88 26.88
N VAL A 774 2.34 -38.63 25.55
CA VAL A 774 1.20 -38.04 24.83
C VAL A 774 0.13 -39.08 24.52
N VAL A 775 0.50 -40.34 24.29
CA VAL A 775 -0.48 -41.44 24.13
C VAL A 775 -1.38 -41.57 25.36
N ALA A 776 -0.85 -41.35 26.57
CA ALA A 776 -1.63 -41.38 27.81
C ALA A 776 -2.68 -40.26 27.91
N VAL A 777 -2.46 -39.13 27.24
CA VAL A 777 -3.32 -37.93 27.27
C VAL A 777 -4.11 -37.75 25.96
N LEU A 778 -3.85 -38.57 24.93
CA LEU A 778 -4.46 -38.47 23.60
C LEU A 778 -5.99 -38.41 23.64
N THR A 779 -6.60 -39.16 24.55
CA THR A 779 -8.06 -39.18 24.70
C THR A 779 -8.59 -37.83 25.18
N ASP A 780 -7.93 -37.20 26.15
CA ASP A 780 -8.34 -35.90 26.66
C ASP A 780 -8.02 -34.78 25.66
N LEU A 781 -6.92 -34.93 24.91
CA LEU A 781 -6.51 -34.02 23.86
C LEU A 781 -7.56 -33.92 22.73
N VAL A 782 -7.96 -35.06 22.14
CA VAL A 782 -8.95 -35.10 21.05
C VAL A 782 -10.29 -34.50 21.51
N ARG A 783 -10.71 -34.77 22.75
CA ARG A 783 -11.92 -34.16 23.32
C ARG A 783 -11.78 -32.65 23.48
N ALA A 784 -10.64 -32.16 23.96
CA ALA A 784 -10.39 -30.74 24.15
C ALA A 784 -10.34 -29.98 22.81
N VAL A 785 -9.64 -30.53 21.82
CA VAL A 785 -9.58 -29.98 20.44
C VAL A 785 -10.98 -29.92 19.83
N ALA A 786 -11.75 -31.02 19.90
CA ALA A 786 -13.11 -31.04 19.36
C ALA A 786 -14.06 -30.06 20.07
N ALA A 787 -13.94 -29.93 21.40
CA ALA A 787 -14.74 -28.99 22.18
C ALA A 787 -14.40 -27.53 21.84
N ARG A 788 -13.11 -27.20 21.68
CA ARG A 788 -12.66 -25.86 21.29
C ARG A 788 -13.05 -25.51 19.86
N LEU A 789 -12.87 -26.46 18.93
CA LEU A 789 -13.25 -26.32 17.53
C LEU A 789 -14.75 -26.07 17.34
N ALA A 790 -15.59 -26.68 18.21
CA ALA A 790 -17.03 -26.45 18.20
C ALA A 790 -17.43 -25.00 18.54
N THR A 791 -16.62 -24.29 19.33
CA THR A 791 -16.87 -22.90 19.71
C THR A 791 -16.11 -21.88 18.86
N ALA A 792 -15.06 -22.30 18.17
CA ALA A 792 -14.17 -21.42 17.42
C ALA A 792 -14.85 -20.73 16.23
N GLN A 793 -14.61 -19.43 16.10
CA GLN A 793 -15.13 -18.59 15.00
C GLN A 793 -14.02 -18.01 14.13
N THR A 794 -12.82 -17.79 14.69
CA THR A 794 -11.67 -17.26 13.96
C THR A 794 -11.08 -18.33 13.04
N PRO A 795 -10.91 -18.05 11.72
CA PRO A 795 -10.40 -19.02 10.75
C PRO A 795 -9.05 -19.63 11.14
N SER A 796 -8.08 -18.82 11.57
CA SER A 796 -6.73 -19.29 11.94
C SER A 796 -6.75 -20.33 13.08
N LEU A 797 -7.58 -20.11 14.10
CA LEU A 797 -7.76 -21.08 15.19
C LEU A 797 -8.44 -22.36 14.69
N VAL A 798 -9.44 -22.23 13.83
CA VAL A 798 -10.15 -23.38 13.22
C VAL A 798 -9.17 -24.22 12.40
N GLN A 799 -8.39 -23.60 11.51
CA GLN A 799 -7.37 -24.27 10.69
C GLN A 799 -6.34 -25.00 11.57
N GLY A 800 -5.75 -24.31 12.55
CA GLY A 800 -4.76 -24.91 13.44
C GLY A 800 -5.29 -26.14 14.21
N LEU A 801 -6.53 -26.09 14.69
CA LEU A 801 -7.18 -27.22 15.40
C LEU A 801 -7.60 -28.35 14.46
N VAL A 802 -8.05 -28.03 13.24
CA VAL A 802 -8.37 -29.02 12.21
C VAL A 802 -7.13 -29.80 11.81
N LEU A 803 -5.99 -29.12 11.64
CA LEU A 803 -4.72 -29.75 11.27
C LEU A 803 -4.18 -30.69 12.36
N VAL A 804 -4.48 -30.44 13.64
CA VAL A 804 -4.20 -31.41 14.72
C VAL A 804 -4.93 -32.73 14.47
N ILE A 805 -6.22 -32.66 14.14
CA ILE A 805 -7.02 -33.86 13.85
C ILE A 805 -6.55 -34.53 12.56
N ALA A 806 -6.23 -33.75 11.52
CA ALA A 806 -5.69 -34.28 10.26
C ALA A 806 -4.40 -35.07 10.50
N GLN A 807 -3.45 -34.54 11.28
CA GLN A 807 -2.21 -35.23 11.61
C GLN A 807 -2.45 -36.55 12.38
N LEU A 808 -3.36 -36.53 13.36
CA LEU A 808 -3.71 -37.75 14.12
C LEU A 808 -4.40 -38.82 13.25
N MET A 809 -5.10 -38.41 12.21
CA MET A 809 -5.79 -39.32 11.29
C MET A 809 -4.91 -39.79 10.14
N HIS A 810 -3.85 -39.05 9.80
CA HIS A 810 -2.82 -39.48 8.85
C HIS A 810 -2.05 -40.71 9.37
N ASP A 811 -1.74 -40.74 10.67
CA ASP A 811 -1.05 -41.87 11.29
C ASP A 811 -1.97 -43.12 11.38
N ALA A 812 -1.57 -44.20 10.71
CA ALA A 812 -2.36 -45.43 10.61
C ALA A 812 -2.69 -46.08 11.97
N THR A 813 -1.85 -45.87 12.99
CA THR A 813 -2.03 -46.40 14.34
C THR A 813 -3.06 -45.61 15.16
N THR A 814 -3.21 -44.32 14.89
CA THR A 814 -4.08 -43.40 15.63
C THR A 814 -5.38 -43.08 14.91
N TYR A 815 -5.51 -43.42 13.62
CA TYR A 815 -6.74 -43.24 12.85
C TYR A 815 -7.98 -43.82 13.55
N GLU A 816 -8.01 -45.14 13.79
CA GLU A 816 -9.20 -45.82 14.34
C GLU A 816 -9.55 -45.34 15.76
N PRO A 817 -8.58 -45.20 16.69
CA PRO A 817 -8.83 -44.58 17.99
C PRO A 817 -9.41 -43.16 17.91
N THR A 818 -8.88 -42.32 17.00
CA THR A 818 -9.32 -40.92 16.85
C THR A 818 -10.75 -40.84 16.34
N VAL A 819 -11.08 -41.58 15.26
CA VAL A 819 -12.45 -41.59 14.71
C VAL A 819 -13.44 -42.22 15.70
N ALA A 820 -13.07 -43.30 16.38
CA ALA A 820 -13.91 -43.93 17.40
C ALA A 820 -14.22 -42.97 18.56
N LEU A 821 -13.22 -42.22 19.02
CA LEU A 821 -13.37 -41.24 20.09
C LEU A 821 -14.23 -40.04 19.68
N LEU A 822 -14.02 -39.49 18.48
CA LEU A 822 -14.85 -38.41 17.93
C LEU A 822 -16.31 -38.85 17.73
N ALA A 823 -16.54 -40.11 17.33
CA ALA A 823 -17.89 -40.65 17.18
C ALA A 823 -18.59 -40.92 18.53
N ALA A 824 -17.84 -41.27 19.57
CA ALA A 824 -18.35 -41.56 20.90
C ALA A 824 -18.53 -40.30 21.79
N THR A 825 -17.88 -39.20 21.45
CA THR A 825 -17.92 -37.96 22.23
C THR A 825 -19.11 -37.08 21.81
N PRO A 826 -20.02 -36.72 22.73
CA PRO A 826 -21.09 -35.77 22.43
C PRO A 826 -20.55 -34.33 22.37
N ALA A 827 -20.98 -33.57 21.37
CA ALA A 827 -20.73 -32.14 21.26
C ALA A 827 -21.71 -31.34 22.15
N ALA A 828 -21.41 -30.06 22.40
CA ALA A 828 -22.20 -29.19 23.27
C ALA A 828 -23.66 -29.00 22.83
N ASN A 829 -23.96 -29.17 21.54
CA ASN A 829 -25.29 -29.10 20.93
C ASN A 829 -26.04 -30.45 20.88
N GLY A 830 -25.45 -31.53 21.40
CA GLY A 830 -25.99 -32.88 21.35
C GLY A 830 -25.69 -33.67 20.07
N ALA A 831 -25.01 -33.08 19.08
CA ALA A 831 -24.48 -33.80 17.91
C ALA A 831 -23.23 -34.62 18.28
N ARG A 832 -22.73 -35.48 17.39
CA ARG A 832 -21.44 -36.16 17.63
C ARG A 832 -20.30 -35.19 17.36
N ALA A 833 -19.22 -35.26 18.14
CA ALA A 833 -18.04 -34.43 17.91
C ALA A 833 -17.48 -34.63 16.48
N LEU A 834 -17.56 -35.85 15.94
CA LEU A 834 -17.23 -36.16 14.55
C LEU A 834 -18.01 -35.29 13.53
N ASP A 835 -19.30 -35.04 13.77
CA ASP A 835 -20.15 -34.26 12.86
C ASP A 835 -19.69 -32.80 12.81
N VAL A 836 -19.36 -32.24 13.99
CA VAL A 836 -18.89 -30.85 14.13
C VAL A 836 -17.50 -30.68 13.53
N VAL A 837 -16.57 -31.60 13.82
CA VAL A 837 -15.21 -31.55 13.28
C VAL A 837 -15.22 -31.62 11.76
N LEU A 838 -15.98 -32.56 11.17
CA LEU A 838 -16.05 -32.69 9.72
C LEU A 838 -16.70 -31.46 9.07
N ALA A 839 -17.76 -30.90 9.65
CA ALA A 839 -18.37 -29.67 9.14
C ALA A 839 -17.38 -28.49 9.14
N LYS A 840 -16.71 -28.25 10.27
CA LYS A 840 -15.69 -27.19 10.41
C LYS A 840 -14.47 -27.43 9.53
N TRP A 841 -14.02 -28.67 9.38
CA TRP A 841 -12.88 -29.02 8.52
C TRP A 841 -13.21 -28.77 7.05
N THR A 842 -14.34 -29.27 6.54
CA THR A 842 -14.70 -29.07 5.13
C THR A 842 -14.94 -27.61 4.76
N ASP A 843 -15.29 -26.76 5.74
CA ASP A 843 -15.41 -25.32 5.56
C ASP A 843 -14.03 -24.65 5.60
N ALA A 844 -13.20 -25.01 6.58
CA ALA A 844 -11.85 -24.46 6.73
C ALA A 844 -10.90 -24.84 5.59
N HIS A 845 -11.10 -25.98 4.91
CA HIS A 845 -10.21 -26.43 3.84
C HIS A 845 -10.15 -25.45 2.66
N GLU A 846 -11.26 -24.76 2.33
CA GLU A 846 -11.29 -23.79 1.22
C GLU A 846 -10.45 -22.54 1.50
N VAL A 847 -10.14 -22.27 2.77
CA VAL A 847 -9.37 -21.10 3.21
C VAL A 847 -8.04 -21.50 3.83
N LEU A 848 -7.63 -22.76 3.74
CA LEU A 848 -6.32 -23.19 4.27
C LEU A 848 -5.20 -22.52 3.50
N GLU A 849 -4.26 -21.94 4.24
CA GLU A 849 -3.04 -21.35 3.72
C GLU A 849 -1.85 -22.30 3.99
N GLY A 850 -0.81 -22.23 3.15
CA GLY A 850 0.39 -23.07 3.26
C GLY A 850 0.31 -24.40 2.50
N HIS A 851 1.24 -24.62 1.56
CA HIS A 851 1.25 -25.79 0.67
C HIS A 851 1.18 -27.13 1.42
N ARG A 852 1.99 -27.31 2.47
CA ARG A 852 2.04 -28.58 3.22
C ARG A 852 0.78 -28.87 4.02
N ASP A 853 0.15 -27.85 4.59
CA ASP A 853 -1.07 -28.02 5.38
C ASP A 853 -2.28 -28.29 4.46
N ILE A 854 -2.31 -27.69 3.26
CA ILE A 854 -3.24 -28.07 2.18
C ILE A 854 -3.01 -29.53 1.77
N VAL A 855 -1.77 -29.93 1.48
CA VAL A 855 -1.42 -31.32 1.10
C VAL A 855 -1.83 -32.32 2.17
N LEU A 856 -1.52 -32.07 3.44
CA LEU A 856 -1.91 -32.93 4.56
C LEU A 856 -3.44 -33.04 4.66
N SER A 857 -4.13 -31.91 4.62
CA SER A 857 -5.59 -31.85 4.71
C SER A 857 -6.25 -32.60 3.55
N ALA A 858 -5.86 -32.31 2.32
CA ALA A 858 -6.38 -32.95 1.11
C ALA A 858 -6.10 -34.46 1.10
N HIS A 859 -4.90 -34.87 1.49
CA HIS A 859 -4.53 -36.28 1.58
C HIS A 859 -5.41 -37.03 2.58
N VAL A 860 -5.56 -36.52 3.80
CA VAL A 860 -6.36 -37.20 4.83
C VAL A 860 -7.84 -37.21 4.45
N LEU A 861 -8.36 -36.15 3.83
CA LEU A 861 -9.72 -36.12 3.27
C LEU A 861 -9.90 -37.16 2.15
N ALA A 862 -8.90 -37.35 1.28
CA ALA A 862 -8.92 -38.38 0.25
C ALA A 862 -8.87 -39.81 0.83
N GLU A 863 -8.08 -40.04 1.87
CA GLU A 863 -8.08 -41.33 2.58
C GLU A 863 -9.43 -41.61 3.25
N LEU A 864 -10.02 -40.60 3.88
CA LEU A 864 -11.35 -40.69 4.48
C LEU A 864 -12.42 -41.04 3.46
N PHE A 865 -12.32 -40.43 2.28
CA PHE A 865 -13.21 -40.72 1.17
C PHE A 865 -13.07 -42.16 0.68
N ALA A 866 -11.84 -42.64 0.50
CA ALA A 866 -11.54 -43.99 -0.01
C ALA A 866 -11.92 -45.12 0.97
N ARG A 867 -11.79 -44.92 2.28
CA ARG A 867 -12.02 -45.96 3.31
C ARG A 867 -13.49 -46.33 3.54
N GLN A 868 -14.44 -45.52 3.06
CA GLN A 868 -15.89 -45.73 3.21
C GLN A 868 -16.38 -46.00 4.64
N ASP A 869 -15.89 -45.23 5.61
CA ASP A 869 -16.22 -45.45 7.02
C ASP A 869 -17.74 -45.31 7.29
N PRO A 870 -18.42 -46.34 7.83
CA PRO A 870 -19.86 -46.31 8.07
C PRO A 870 -20.28 -45.22 9.06
N ARG A 871 -19.38 -44.75 9.93
CA ARG A 871 -19.65 -43.67 10.89
C ARG A 871 -19.89 -42.31 10.21
N MET A 872 -19.38 -42.15 8.98
CA MET A 872 -19.44 -40.93 8.18
C MET A 872 -20.63 -40.89 7.21
N ALA A 873 -21.28 -42.03 6.94
CA ALA A 873 -22.33 -42.16 5.94
C ALA A 873 -23.54 -41.22 6.15
N ASN A 874 -23.83 -40.86 7.41
CA ASN A 874 -24.97 -40.01 7.79
C ASN A 874 -24.56 -38.60 8.22
N VAL A 875 -23.28 -38.22 8.05
CA VAL A 875 -22.81 -36.88 8.41
C VAL A 875 -23.26 -35.89 7.34
N VAL A 876 -23.86 -34.79 7.78
CA VAL A 876 -24.33 -33.70 6.93
C VAL A 876 -23.54 -32.44 7.29
N VAL A 877 -22.99 -31.76 6.29
CA VAL A 877 -22.16 -30.56 6.44
C VAL A 877 -22.76 -29.38 5.65
N PRO A 878 -22.41 -28.13 6.00
CA PRO A 878 -22.81 -26.97 5.21
C PRO A 878 -22.33 -27.08 3.76
N GLY A 879 -23.21 -26.78 2.81
CA GLY A 879 -22.91 -26.78 1.37
C GLY A 879 -24.17 -26.72 0.53
N ARG A 880 -24.05 -26.57 -0.80
CA ARG A 880 -25.21 -26.55 -1.69
C ARG A 880 -25.06 -27.58 -2.80
N THR A 881 -26.19 -28.05 -3.30
CA THR A 881 -26.22 -28.80 -4.56
C THR A 881 -26.06 -27.83 -5.72
N VAL A 882 -25.55 -28.29 -6.86
CA VAL A 882 -25.35 -27.45 -8.06
C VAL A 882 -26.68 -26.85 -8.51
N ALA A 883 -27.77 -27.60 -8.43
CA ALA A 883 -29.11 -27.10 -8.74
C ALA A 883 -29.55 -25.94 -7.83
N ALA A 884 -29.17 -25.97 -6.56
CA ALA A 884 -29.46 -24.89 -5.61
C ALA A 884 -28.54 -23.68 -5.80
N GLU A 885 -27.28 -23.88 -6.16
CA GLU A 885 -26.35 -22.81 -6.53
C GLU A 885 -26.81 -22.08 -7.78
N VAL A 886 -27.14 -22.82 -8.84
CA VAL A 886 -27.65 -22.28 -10.11
C VAL A 886 -28.99 -21.57 -9.90
N ALA A 887 -29.88 -22.10 -9.08
CA ALA A 887 -31.14 -21.42 -8.75
C ALA A 887 -30.90 -20.10 -8.00
N ALA A 888 -29.93 -20.04 -7.08
CA ALA A 888 -29.56 -18.82 -6.38
C ALA A 888 -28.88 -17.79 -7.29
N ALA A 889 -27.97 -18.23 -8.16
CA ALA A 889 -27.29 -17.36 -9.14
C ALA A 889 -28.29 -16.79 -10.17
N ASN A 890 -29.21 -17.63 -10.67
CA ASN A 890 -30.29 -17.18 -11.56
C ASN A 890 -31.25 -16.22 -10.87
N ALA A 891 -31.55 -16.43 -9.58
CA ALA A 891 -32.37 -15.51 -8.79
C ALA A 891 -31.65 -14.16 -8.55
N ALA A 892 -30.32 -14.15 -8.48
CA ALA A 892 -29.50 -12.94 -8.39
C ALA A 892 -29.30 -12.23 -9.75
N GLY A 893 -29.66 -12.87 -10.86
CA GLY A 893 -29.59 -12.29 -12.21
C GLY A 893 -28.18 -11.86 -12.63
N GLY A 894 -27.14 -12.56 -12.15
CA GLY A 894 -25.74 -12.25 -12.46
C GLY A 894 -25.16 -11.03 -11.75
N ARG A 895 -25.91 -10.35 -10.85
CA ARG A 895 -25.40 -9.18 -10.10
C ARG A 895 -24.62 -9.58 -8.86
N ARG A 896 -23.65 -8.75 -8.46
CA ARG A 896 -22.96 -8.81 -7.16
C ARG A 896 -23.98 -8.97 -6.01
N VAL A 897 -23.88 -10.07 -5.27
CA VAL A 897 -24.81 -10.40 -4.19
C VAL A 897 -24.32 -9.75 -2.89
N THR A 898 -24.96 -8.64 -2.50
CA THR A 898 -24.66 -7.96 -1.24
C THR A 898 -25.17 -8.77 -0.03
N ARG A 899 -24.59 -8.55 1.17
CA ARG A 899 -25.02 -9.21 2.41
C ARG A 899 -26.53 -9.11 2.66
N SER A 900 -27.16 -7.98 2.29
CA SER A 900 -28.61 -7.76 2.44
C SER A 900 -29.46 -8.51 1.40
N ALA A 901 -28.95 -8.67 0.18
CA ALA A 901 -29.57 -9.49 -0.86
C ALA A 901 -29.45 -10.98 -0.53
N ALA A 902 -28.27 -11.43 -0.06
CA ALA A 902 -28.06 -12.80 0.42
C ALA A 902 -28.98 -13.15 1.59
N ALA A 903 -29.12 -12.25 2.58
CA ALA A 903 -30.03 -12.44 3.72
C ALA A 903 -31.50 -12.57 3.29
N LYS A 904 -31.95 -11.80 2.28
CA LYS A 904 -33.31 -11.91 1.72
C LYS A 904 -33.51 -13.17 0.88
N ALA A 905 -32.51 -13.56 0.08
CA ALA A 905 -32.56 -14.79 -0.72
C ALA A 905 -32.54 -16.05 0.16
N ASN A 906 -31.82 -16.00 1.28
CA ASN A 906 -31.76 -17.07 2.27
C ASN A 906 -32.91 -17.03 3.30
N ALA A 907 -33.76 -16.00 3.29
CA ALA A 907 -34.92 -15.91 4.18
C ALA A 907 -36.00 -16.92 3.77
N GLY A 908 -35.93 -18.13 4.30
CA GLY A 908 -36.91 -19.20 4.10
C GLY A 908 -36.35 -20.50 3.51
N VAL A 909 -35.08 -20.48 3.06
CA VAL A 909 -34.33 -21.68 2.71
C VAL A 909 -33.47 -22.01 3.93
N GLY A 910 -33.91 -22.96 4.76
CA GLY A 910 -33.04 -23.47 5.83
C GLY A 910 -31.71 -23.93 5.23
N GLU A 911 -30.60 -23.75 5.96
CA GLU A 911 -29.27 -24.20 5.54
C GLU A 911 -29.38 -25.60 4.93
N THR A 912 -29.23 -25.68 3.60
CA THR A 912 -29.25 -26.98 2.93
C THR A 912 -27.97 -27.66 3.35
N GLY A 913 -28.06 -28.76 4.08
CA GLY A 913 -26.89 -29.59 4.35
C GLY A 913 -26.67 -30.55 3.19
N ILE A 914 -25.42 -30.78 2.80
CA ILE A 914 -25.04 -31.87 1.88
C ILE A 914 -24.33 -32.98 2.63
N PRO A 915 -24.37 -34.23 2.15
CA PRO A 915 -23.60 -35.31 2.75
C PRO A 915 -22.09 -35.02 2.74
N VAL A 916 -21.38 -35.37 3.81
CA VAL A 916 -19.95 -35.06 3.95
C VAL A 916 -19.11 -35.59 2.79
N PHE A 917 -19.41 -36.79 2.27
CA PHE A 917 -18.67 -37.38 1.15
C PHE A 917 -18.78 -36.52 -0.12
N ALA A 918 -19.93 -35.86 -0.33
CA ALA A 918 -20.16 -35.01 -1.50
C ALA A 918 -19.35 -33.72 -1.38
N ARG A 919 -19.28 -33.13 -0.18
CA ARG A 919 -18.43 -31.97 0.10
C ARG A 919 -16.95 -32.31 -0.05
N ILE A 920 -16.49 -33.43 0.49
CA ILE A 920 -15.11 -33.89 0.31
C ILE A 920 -14.79 -34.05 -1.18
N LEU A 921 -15.67 -34.67 -1.97
CA LEU A 921 -15.47 -34.80 -3.41
C LEU A 921 -15.35 -33.43 -4.11
N GLN A 922 -16.19 -32.45 -3.75
CA GLN A 922 -16.09 -31.08 -4.28
C GLN A 922 -14.71 -30.48 -4.01
N LEU A 923 -14.23 -30.58 -2.76
CA LEU A 923 -12.93 -30.02 -2.35
C LEU A 923 -11.77 -30.68 -3.10
N LEU A 924 -11.72 -32.02 -3.14
CA LEU A 924 -10.63 -32.75 -3.81
C LEU A 924 -10.56 -32.47 -5.32
N VAL A 925 -11.70 -32.28 -5.97
CA VAL A 925 -11.74 -31.93 -7.40
C VAL A 925 -11.35 -30.46 -7.61
N SER A 926 -11.78 -29.55 -6.74
CA SER A 926 -11.32 -28.16 -6.77
C SER A 926 -9.81 -28.05 -6.62
N GLU A 927 -9.21 -28.78 -5.66
CA GLU A 927 -7.75 -28.83 -5.49
C GLU A 927 -7.04 -29.37 -6.72
N LEU A 928 -7.58 -30.41 -7.36
CA LEU A 928 -7.03 -30.95 -8.62
C LEU A 928 -7.06 -29.90 -9.74
N VAL A 929 -8.18 -29.18 -9.89
CA VAL A 929 -8.34 -28.13 -10.91
C VAL A 929 -7.38 -26.97 -10.66
N GLN A 930 -7.24 -26.54 -9.41
CA GLN A 930 -6.31 -25.47 -9.03
C GLN A 930 -4.85 -25.90 -9.27
N ALA A 931 -4.49 -27.13 -8.93
CA ALA A 931 -3.15 -27.64 -9.15
C ALA A 931 -2.82 -27.74 -10.65
N ASP A 932 -3.73 -28.26 -11.48
CA ASP A 932 -3.61 -28.27 -12.95
C ASP A 932 -3.41 -26.83 -13.51
N SER A 933 -4.14 -25.84 -12.97
CA SER A 933 -3.99 -24.45 -13.43
C SER A 933 -2.66 -23.82 -13.05
N ARG A 934 -2.10 -24.15 -11.87
CA ARG A 934 -0.78 -23.67 -11.42
C ARG A 934 0.34 -24.21 -12.33
N LEU A 935 0.24 -25.46 -12.78
CA LEU A 935 1.20 -26.03 -13.71
C LEU A 935 1.17 -25.36 -15.09
N MET A 936 -0.03 -25.09 -15.63
CA MET A 936 -0.17 -24.42 -16.92
C MET A 936 0.42 -23.01 -16.88
N ALA A 937 0.16 -22.25 -15.80
CA ALA A 937 0.73 -20.91 -15.63
C ALA A 937 2.27 -20.93 -15.55
N ALA A 938 2.85 -21.91 -14.85
CA ALA A 938 4.32 -22.07 -14.76
C ALA A 938 4.96 -22.53 -16.09
N GLU A 939 4.23 -23.29 -16.91
CA GLU A 939 4.67 -23.65 -18.26
C GLU A 939 4.60 -22.45 -19.21
N ASP A 940 3.55 -21.61 -19.12
CA ASP A 940 3.40 -20.39 -19.92
C ASP A 940 4.46 -19.31 -19.56
N GLU A 941 4.89 -19.20 -18.30
CA GLU A 941 6.00 -18.31 -17.89
C GLU A 941 7.36 -18.73 -18.47
N LEU A 942 7.55 -20.02 -18.78
CA LEU A 942 8.81 -20.54 -19.34
C LEU A 942 8.90 -20.41 -20.87
N ASP A 943 7.77 -20.29 -21.56
CA ASP A 943 7.66 -20.18 -23.03
C ASP A 943 7.42 -18.73 -23.52
N GLY A 944 7.69 -17.72 -22.67
CA GLY A 944 7.47 -16.29 -22.92
C GLY A 944 8.35 -15.61 -23.99
N GLU A 945 8.54 -16.22 -25.16
CA GLU A 945 8.89 -15.48 -26.39
C GLU A 945 7.73 -15.63 -27.40
N ASP A 946 7.11 -14.50 -27.75
CA ASP A 946 6.08 -14.32 -28.79
C ASP A 946 4.66 -14.82 -28.49
N SER A 947 4.00 -14.25 -27.46
CA SER A 947 2.54 -14.10 -27.54
C SER A 947 2.19 -12.66 -27.94
N GLU A 948 1.69 -12.52 -29.17
CA GLU A 948 1.11 -11.30 -29.69
C GLU A 948 -0.01 -10.85 -28.74
N GLU A 949 0.26 -9.82 -27.95
CA GLU A 949 -0.73 -9.15 -27.10
C GLU A 949 -1.82 -8.58 -28.01
N TRP A 950 -3.01 -9.18 -27.91
CA TRP A 950 -4.14 -8.86 -28.77
C TRP A 950 -4.65 -7.46 -28.43
N ASP A 951 -4.44 -6.54 -29.38
CA ASP A 951 -5.25 -5.33 -29.55
C ASP A 951 -6.73 -5.74 -29.70
N GLU A 952 -7.48 -5.78 -28.60
CA GLU A 952 -8.94 -5.66 -28.61
C GLU A 952 -9.34 -4.44 -27.76
N ASP A 953 -9.65 -3.35 -28.48
CA ASP A 953 -10.65 -2.38 -28.07
C ASP A 953 -11.98 -3.12 -27.79
N ASP A 954 -12.34 -3.32 -26.51
CA ASP A 954 -13.70 -3.40 -25.93
C ASP A 954 -13.53 -3.61 -24.40
N ASP A 955 -13.89 -2.65 -23.54
CA ASP A 955 -15.22 -2.53 -22.93
C ASP A 955 -15.76 -3.86 -22.36
N GLU A 956 -15.48 -4.16 -21.09
CA GLU A 956 -16.41 -4.63 -20.03
C GLU A 956 -15.62 -5.23 -18.84
N ASP A 957 -16.09 -4.91 -17.62
CA ASP A 957 -15.67 -5.46 -16.32
C ASP A 957 -14.32 -4.98 -15.72
N GLU A 958 -14.21 -3.69 -15.43
CA GLU A 958 -13.36 -3.24 -14.34
C GLU A 958 -14.22 -2.52 -13.30
N ASP A 959 -14.56 -3.24 -12.23
CA ASP A 959 -15.34 -2.73 -11.11
C ASP A 959 -14.65 -1.52 -10.48
N GLY A 960 -15.04 -0.33 -10.93
CA GLY A 960 -14.56 0.96 -10.44
C GLY A 960 -14.72 1.07 -8.93
N VAL A 961 -13.60 1.03 -8.21
CA VAL A 961 -13.52 1.32 -6.78
C VAL A 961 -13.73 2.83 -6.60
N ASN A 962 -14.74 3.19 -5.80
CA ASN A 962 -15.15 4.57 -5.57
C ASN A 962 -14.05 5.34 -4.79
N ALA A 963 -13.62 6.52 -5.24
CA ALA A 963 -12.63 7.35 -4.53
C ALA A 963 -13.11 7.80 -3.12
N GLY A 964 -14.43 7.86 -2.87
CA GLY A 964 -14.99 8.05 -1.54
C GLY A 964 -14.87 6.81 -0.64
N GLN A 965 -14.69 5.63 -1.23
CA GLN A 965 -14.28 4.43 -0.52
C GLN A 965 -12.78 4.40 -0.30
N PHE A 966 -11.93 5.08 -1.07
CA PHE A 966 -10.50 5.19 -0.76
C PHE A 966 -10.22 6.06 0.46
N ALA A 967 -10.98 7.13 0.72
CA ALA A 967 -10.80 7.90 1.96
C ALA A 967 -11.31 7.14 3.20
N TYR A 968 -12.39 6.37 3.06
CA TYR A 968 -12.91 5.52 4.14
C TYR A 968 -12.14 4.20 4.29
N LEU A 969 -11.60 3.64 3.21
CA LEU A 969 -10.70 2.48 3.22
C LEU A 969 -9.31 2.90 3.65
N SER A 970 -8.80 4.09 3.33
CA SER A 970 -7.57 4.64 3.93
C SER A 970 -7.83 4.85 5.41
N ASP A 971 -8.87 5.58 5.84
CA ASP A 971 -9.13 5.75 7.29
C ASP A 971 -9.44 4.43 8.04
N VAL A 972 -9.91 3.38 7.35
CA VAL A 972 -10.19 2.05 7.93
C VAL A 972 -8.99 1.09 7.78
N LEU A 973 -8.14 1.25 6.75
CA LEU A 973 -6.87 0.54 6.57
C LEU A 973 -5.83 1.18 7.49
N ASP A 974 -5.71 2.50 7.59
CA ASP A 974 -4.94 3.23 8.59
C ASP A 974 -5.37 2.82 10.03
N ALA A 975 -6.67 2.60 10.27
CA ALA A 975 -7.16 2.08 11.56
C ALA A 975 -7.06 0.54 11.73
N ALA A 976 -6.77 -0.22 10.66
CA ALA A 976 -6.57 -1.67 10.69
C ALA A 976 -5.09 -2.07 10.60
N GLU A 977 -4.24 -1.24 9.99
CA GLU A 977 -2.78 -1.30 9.91
C GLU A 977 -2.17 -0.85 11.25
N GLU A 978 -2.81 0.06 11.99
CA GLU A 978 -2.47 0.30 13.41
C GLU A 978 -2.67 -0.94 14.32
N GLY A 979 -3.23 -2.04 13.82
CA GLY A 979 -3.42 -3.28 14.59
C GLY A 979 -3.16 -4.59 13.85
N GLY A 980 -2.54 -4.56 12.68
CA GLY A 980 -2.55 -5.68 11.73
C GLY A 980 -1.36 -5.77 10.81
N ASP A 981 -0.17 -5.43 11.29
CA ASP A 981 1.10 -5.72 10.61
C ASP A 981 1.27 -7.25 10.51
N ARG A 982 0.84 -7.83 9.39
CA ARG A 982 1.13 -9.21 9.03
C ARG A 982 2.40 -9.17 8.23
N ASN A 983 3.46 -9.64 8.88
CA ASN A 983 4.77 -9.90 8.33
C ASN A 983 4.64 -10.81 7.09
N ASP A 984 4.64 -10.25 5.87
CA ASP A 984 4.70 -11.00 4.62
C ASP A 984 6.07 -11.72 4.44
N GLU A 985 7.05 -11.43 5.31
CA GLU A 985 8.30 -12.20 5.44
C GLU A 985 8.14 -13.49 6.27
N ALA A 986 6.99 -13.74 6.90
CA ALA A 986 6.76 -14.98 7.64
C ALA A 986 6.62 -16.22 6.73
N ASP A 987 6.41 -16.04 5.41
CA ASP A 987 6.28 -17.16 4.48
C ASP A 987 7.59 -17.95 4.31
N ASP A 988 8.76 -17.29 4.44
CA ASP A 988 10.07 -17.96 4.42
C ASP A 988 10.39 -18.67 5.75
N ASP A 989 9.88 -18.17 6.87
CA ASP A 989 10.12 -18.75 8.21
C ASP A 989 9.15 -19.89 8.56
N VAL A 990 7.93 -19.87 8.00
CA VAL A 990 7.03 -21.03 8.04
C VAL A 990 7.64 -22.18 7.23
N ASP A 991 8.51 -21.87 6.24
CA ASP A 991 9.21 -22.85 5.42
C ASP A 991 10.32 -23.64 6.16
N GLU A 992 10.78 -23.18 7.34
CA GLU A 992 11.69 -23.93 8.22
C GLU A 992 11.00 -24.63 9.41
N MET A 993 9.72 -24.35 9.70
CA MET A 993 8.88 -25.15 10.64
C MET A 993 8.52 -26.56 10.11
N ILE A 994 9.02 -26.87 8.91
CA ILE A 994 8.62 -27.89 7.93
C ILE A 994 9.21 -29.30 8.13
N GLU A 995 10.14 -29.53 9.06
CA GLU A 995 10.75 -30.87 9.22
C GLU A 995 10.01 -31.86 10.14
N THR A 996 8.79 -31.56 10.59
CA THR A 996 8.06 -32.42 11.54
C THR A 996 6.93 -33.27 10.94
N GLY A 997 6.56 -33.05 9.68
CA GLY A 997 5.77 -33.99 8.89
C GLY A 997 6.68 -34.92 8.10
N SER A 998 6.34 -36.22 8.04
CA SER A 998 7.09 -37.26 7.31
C SER A 998 7.62 -36.75 5.97
N ALA A 999 8.81 -37.21 5.55
CA ALA A 999 9.44 -36.92 4.24
C ALA A 999 8.51 -37.13 3.01
N TRP A 1000 7.34 -37.70 3.24
CA TRP A 1000 6.24 -37.95 2.33
C TRP A 1000 5.59 -36.68 1.75
N THR A 1001 5.40 -35.58 2.51
CA THR A 1001 4.74 -34.37 1.95
C THR A 1001 5.61 -33.55 1.01
N GLN A 1002 6.94 -33.74 1.02
CA GLN A 1002 7.88 -33.10 0.07
C GLN A 1002 8.08 -33.93 -1.21
N THR A 1003 7.72 -35.22 -1.18
CA THR A 1003 8.01 -36.16 -2.28
C THR A 1003 6.77 -36.54 -3.10
N VAL A 1004 5.56 -36.36 -2.55
CA VAL A 1004 4.32 -36.68 -3.25
C VAL A 1004 3.77 -35.46 -3.97
N ARG A 1005 3.72 -35.54 -5.30
CA ARG A 1005 2.93 -34.59 -6.12
C ARG A 1005 1.45 -34.78 -5.79
N LEU A 1006 0.85 -33.76 -5.16
CA LEU A 1006 -0.55 -33.80 -4.71
C LEU A 1006 -1.49 -34.19 -5.85
N GLU A 1007 -1.28 -33.66 -7.06
CA GLU A 1007 -2.04 -33.97 -8.26
C GLU A 1007 -2.03 -35.46 -8.63
N ASP A 1008 -0.85 -36.09 -8.60
CA ASP A 1008 -0.71 -37.51 -8.94
C ASP A 1008 -1.44 -38.38 -7.89
N TYR A 1009 -1.34 -37.99 -6.61
CA TYR A 1009 -2.04 -38.68 -5.53
C TYR A 1009 -3.56 -38.51 -5.59
N LEU A 1010 -4.05 -37.28 -5.78
CA LEU A 1010 -5.47 -36.99 -5.92
C LEU A 1010 -6.03 -37.65 -7.19
N GLY A 1011 -5.31 -37.57 -8.30
CA GLY A 1011 -5.67 -38.19 -9.56
C GLY A 1011 -5.80 -39.71 -9.44
N THR A 1012 -4.81 -40.39 -8.85
CA THR A 1012 -4.89 -41.84 -8.60
C THR A 1012 -6.03 -42.22 -7.66
N THR A 1013 -6.25 -41.45 -6.59
CA THR A 1013 -7.31 -41.71 -5.62
C THR A 1013 -8.71 -41.51 -6.21
N LEU A 1014 -8.91 -40.43 -6.99
CA LEU A 1014 -10.18 -40.14 -7.67
C LEU A 1014 -10.45 -41.15 -8.80
N LEU A 1015 -9.44 -41.56 -9.56
CA LEU A 1015 -9.56 -42.65 -10.54
C LEU A 1015 -9.95 -43.97 -9.87
N HIS A 1016 -9.33 -44.31 -8.74
CA HIS A 1016 -9.68 -45.49 -7.98
C HIS A 1016 -11.15 -45.42 -7.51
N ALA A 1017 -11.56 -44.27 -6.97
CA ALA A 1017 -12.93 -44.03 -6.52
C ALA A 1017 -13.96 -44.17 -7.66
N LEU A 1018 -13.66 -43.64 -8.85
CA LEU A 1018 -14.48 -43.78 -10.05
C LEU A 1018 -14.56 -45.25 -10.51
N SER A 1019 -13.45 -45.99 -10.45
CA SER A 1019 -13.38 -47.39 -10.90
C SER A 1019 -14.12 -48.36 -9.98
N GLN A 1020 -14.03 -48.16 -8.66
CA GLN A 1020 -14.69 -49.00 -7.65
C GLN A 1020 -16.09 -48.49 -7.29
N ASN A 1021 -16.53 -47.38 -7.93
CA ASN A 1021 -17.78 -46.68 -7.63
C ASN A 1021 -17.97 -46.40 -6.12
N VAL A 1022 -16.88 -45.95 -5.49
CA VAL A 1022 -16.85 -45.55 -4.07
C VAL A 1022 -17.94 -44.49 -3.87
N TRP A 1023 -18.78 -44.65 -2.84
CA TRP A 1023 -19.91 -43.76 -2.51
C TRP A 1023 -20.91 -43.49 -3.64
N GLU A 1024 -21.00 -44.38 -4.66
CA GLU A 1024 -21.85 -44.17 -5.84
C GLU A 1024 -21.51 -42.88 -6.62
N VAL A 1025 -20.23 -42.47 -6.62
CA VAL A 1025 -19.76 -41.22 -7.24
C VAL A 1025 -20.23 -41.07 -8.69
N GLN A 1026 -20.27 -42.15 -9.49
CA GLN A 1026 -20.72 -42.07 -10.88
C GLN A 1026 -22.18 -41.57 -11.02
N ALA A 1027 -23.04 -41.90 -10.06
CA ALA A 1027 -24.44 -41.49 -10.08
C ALA A 1027 -24.68 -40.14 -9.38
N ARG A 1028 -23.85 -39.82 -8.38
CA ARG A 1028 -24.03 -38.66 -7.50
C ARG A 1028 -23.23 -37.43 -7.91
N ALA A 1029 -22.09 -37.58 -8.60
CA ALA A 1029 -21.24 -36.48 -9.02
C ALA A 1029 -21.99 -35.36 -9.77
N PRO A 1030 -22.91 -35.64 -10.73
CA PRO A 1030 -23.64 -34.57 -11.43
C PRO A 1030 -24.59 -33.74 -10.56
N GLN A 1031 -24.89 -34.19 -9.34
CA GLN A 1031 -25.76 -33.46 -8.40
C GLN A 1031 -24.98 -32.43 -7.57
N TYR A 1032 -23.68 -32.65 -7.40
CA TYR A 1032 -22.82 -31.90 -6.46
C TYR A 1032 -21.62 -31.22 -7.13
N LEU A 1033 -21.20 -31.64 -8.32
CA LEU A 1033 -20.07 -31.04 -9.03
C LEU A 1033 -20.53 -30.13 -10.18
N ARG A 1034 -19.86 -28.98 -10.30
CA ARG A 1034 -20.05 -28.04 -11.42
C ARG A 1034 -19.52 -28.61 -12.74
N GLN A 1035 -19.87 -27.97 -13.85
CA GLN A 1035 -19.55 -28.50 -15.18
C GLN A 1035 -18.03 -28.59 -15.43
N ASP A 1036 -17.28 -27.55 -15.04
CA ASP A 1036 -15.82 -27.50 -15.02
C ASP A 1036 -15.20 -28.65 -14.21
N GLN A 1037 -15.72 -28.91 -13.01
CA GLN A 1037 -15.28 -30.00 -12.14
C GLN A 1037 -15.60 -31.38 -12.73
N LEU A 1038 -16.75 -31.54 -13.37
CA LEU A 1038 -17.13 -32.77 -14.09
C LEU A 1038 -16.22 -33.00 -15.31
N ASP A 1039 -15.87 -31.94 -16.02
CA ASP A 1039 -14.97 -31.99 -17.17
C ASP A 1039 -13.55 -32.35 -16.74
N ALA A 1040 -13.07 -31.83 -15.60
CA ALA A 1040 -11.80 -32.24 -14.98
C ALA A 1040 -11.78 -33.74 -14.62
N LEU A 1041 -12.82 -34.25 -13.95
CA LEU A 1041 -12.93 -35.68 -13.65
C LEU A 1041 -13.00 -36.54 -14.93
N THR A 1042 -13.66 -36.04 -15.98
CA THR A 1042 -13.78 -36.73 -17.27
C THR A 1042 -12.43 -36.79 -17.98
N ARG A 1043 -11.67 -35.69 -17.98
CA ARG A 1043 -10.29 -35.62 -18.50
C ARG A 1043 -9.38 -36.61 -17.77
N LEU A 1044 -9.44 -36.63 -16.43
CA LEU A 1044 -8.70 -37.57 -15.60
C LEU A 1044 -9.01 -39.04 -16.00
N ALA A 1045 -10.30 -39.38 -16.15
CA ALA A 1045 -10.74 -40.71 -16.57
C ALA A 1045 -10.26 -41.11 -17.98
N GLN A 1046 -10.08 -40.13 -18.89
CA GLN A 1046 -9.59 -40.35 -20.25
C GLN A 1046 -8.07 -40.51 -20.33
N GLN A 1047 -7.31 -39.82 -19.47
CA GLN A 1047 -5.85 -39.89 -19.45
C GLN A 1047 -5.32 -41.22 -18.87
N GLY A 1048 -6.12 -41.90 -18.04
CA GLY A 1048 -5.71 -43.14 -17.37
C GLY A 1048 -4.68 -42.89 -16.25
N PRO A 1049 -4.31 -43.93 -15.47
CA PRO A 1049 -3.35 -43.75 -14.38
C PRO A 1049 -1.97 -43.36 -14.93
N LYS A 1050 -1.49 -42.15 -14.61
CA LYS A 1050 -0.08 -41.78 -14.77
C LYS A 1050 0.76 -42.74 -13.90
N ALA A 1051 1.81 -43.33 -14.46
CA ALA A 1051 2.64 -44.29 -13.75
C ALA A 1051 3.39 -43.59 -12.60
N THR A 1052 2.96 -43.81 -11.36
CA THR A 1052 3.68 -43.38 -10.16
C THR A 1052 4.95 -44.23 -10.02
N ALA A 1053 6.13 -43.61 -10.07
CA ALA A 1053 7.34 -44.23 -9.55
C ALA A 1053 7.17 -44.41 -8.04
N ALA A 1054 7.29 -45.65 -7.58
CA ALA A 1054 7.07 -46.07 -6.20
C ALA A 1054 8.15 -45.57 -5.23
#